data_AF-A0A522V886-F1
#
_entry.id   AF-A0A522V886-F1
#
_cell.length_a   1.000
_cell.length_b   1.000
_cell.length_c   1.000
_cell.angle_alpha   90.00
_cell.angle_beta   90.00
_cell.angle_gamma   90.00
#
_symmetry.space_group_name_H-M   'P 1'
#
loop_
_entity.id
_entity.type
_entity.pdbx_description
1 polymer ?
#
loop_
_entity_poly.entity_id
_entity_poly.type
_entity_poly.pdbx_seq_one_letter_code
_entity_poly.pdbx_strand_id
1 'polypeptide(L)'
;PARHCVDVAAFTAEPPAGRHPADLQRMADAIARYRGEFMAGFSLPDCPDFEAWLLVKREALQLHALSLLEQLAQAHEQQGAYASALPFARRYTELDAWNEAGQRRLMRLYALNRQPGAALAQYEACCRILDQELGLLPEKETQALADSIRCEEWPATGAGQGAITPDQPLPGEKRQVTVLYCRLAPAAPTEDLDASLELLRLPQENCREIIRRYCGYRVPDPASGILAYFGYPQAFEHAARWAVQAALALAGAAGPQLDVRVGVHSGTILTGGESSMPDAVGRTSRQAAELARLAGNGEVVISSDTHRLVAAYFESAAVDALGASSVPAAYKVRRETGVRHRPRFGLTPLVGREQPLAALLALWQRAGQGELCKLLIRGEPGIGKSRLLHALCHAIRQPAEADGVASAVRTFEGGERYAQRTLRFSPRAELNPTALPDTSPYRILPLHCFQEYQHIPFYPLLGLLETLLAFAPQDTDAVRFAKLEAYCRAHLPGTAAQCVPLLAAWLSLPPALGYRPSALAPAKQKEAIFAALFDLLRELATAQPLLLIIEDLHWLDHSTLEWLQRLIAWRPAAAILALFSARPQFQPSWLGDAVPVWELPPLAPAEVVTMAHAMAEQLPAAMLDWIVARADGVPLFVEEMVQLAPTHVAQSIPDTLQDLLAARLDATGGAKRIAQQAATIGREFSYALLQRLSALTPSALQAALQVLQQARLIEAGNGESFLFKHALLCDAAYQSQPKAQRQVTHRRIAAELERHFSALAETRPELLAQHWGLGGATLPALEYWLKAGQRAERHSANREALDHYAAALRLIDTLPAGAERNQREFIVQVRRGIVLLAVEGLGSPNAALAFHSALSLCRDLEQGVEAFRVLWGLWVATLDRSFAEAELLAQQLLRLTEAGVEPYLHVQAHYVAGNNAFWLGKLADSRRHLEAALALYQPVYHEALIAQFGENSAVTSGIILSWTLWLQGFPDQARLRCSETVEMARSLDHPYSYCFALSCAAILRRWLGETAQVAALAQETLQLAQQYEFSLWQAVAVMALGWSTAMQGERAGLEQLDAAIHAMRSAMDSAAVIFLAPQIEAHLRFGQHATALAAVEQALAEADAKSDCHFVAELYRLKGEGLLGLGQVDEAEACFQQALTISRRQAAKSLELRAAMSLAELWSGQGRQAEADAVLAPVYGGFDEGFDTRDLRNAQRWLRRKYGAAWTD
;
A
#
# COMPACT_ATOMS: atom_id res chain seq x y z
N PRO A 1 21.45 -42.90 -2.20
CA PRO A 1 20.76 -41.71 -1.62
C PRO A 1 19.63 -42.15 -0.69
N ALA A 2 19.80 -41.96 0.62
CA ALA A 2 18.81 -42.30 1.63
C ALA A 2 17.54 -41.47 1.42
N ARG A 3 16.38 -42.14 1.30
CA ARG A 3 15.06 -41.48 1.24
C ARG A 3 14.80 -40.82 2.60
N HIS A 4 15.00 -39.50 2.71
CA HIS A 4 14.51 -38.72 3.85
C HIS A 4 12.99 -38.60 3.73
N CYS A 5 12.25 -39.54 4.31
CA CYS A 5 10.80 -39.42 4.46
C CYS A 5 10.51 -38.48 5.64
N VAL A 6 10.08 -37.26 5.36
CA VAL A 6 9.63 -36.31 6.38
C VAL A 6 8.11 -36.31 6.34
N ASP A 7 7.47 -37.01 7.28
CA ASP A 7 6.01 -37.09 7.37
C ASP A 7 5.46 -35.85 8.11
N VAL A 8 5.50 -34.71 7.42
CA VAL A 8 4.97 -33.43 7.92
C VAL A 8 3.49 -33.56 8.25
N ALA A 9 2.73 -34.27 7.41
CA ALA A 9 1.30 -34.48 7.59
C ALA A 9 0.98 -35.18 8.92
N ALA A 10 1.77 -36.18 9.30
CA ALA A 10 1.56 -36.89 10.55
C ALA A 10 2.14 -36.18 11.80
N PHE A 11 2.92 -35.10 11.63
CA PHE A 11 3.29 -34.18 12.71
C PHE A 11 2.24 -33.06 12.89
N THR A 12 1.67 -32.56 11.80
CA THR A 12 0.67 -31.48 11.81
C THR A 12 -0.77 -31.96 11.97
N ALA A 13 -1.01 -33.28 12.04
CA ALA A 13 -2.33 -33.82 12.32
C ALA A 13 -2.84 -33.33 13.70
N GLU A 14 -4.09 -32.85 13.74
CA GLU A 14 -4.69 -32.29 14.95
C GLU A 14 -4.67 -33.29 16.13
N PRO A 15 -4.08 -32.93 17.29
CA PRO A 15 -4.33 -33.67 18.50
C PRO A 15 -5.77 -33.39 18.98
N PRO A 16 -6.51 -34.40 19.48
CA PRO A 16 -7.84 -34.16 20.05
C PRO A 16 -7.74 -33.24 21.28
N ALA A 17 -8.68 -32.30 21.38
CA ALA A 17 -8.82 -31.41 22.53
C ALA A 17 -9.31 -32.20 23.76
N GLY A 18 -8.37 -32.75 24.54
CA GLY A 18 -8.68 -33.52 25.74
C GLY A 18 -7.51 -33.63 26.70
N ARG A 19 -7.80 -33.65 28.00
CA ARG A 19 -6.81 -33.91 29.07
C ARG A 19 -6.66 -35.41 29.36
N HIS A 20 -7.12 -36.28 28.46
CA HIS A 20 -7.09 -37.72 28.66
C HIS A 20 -5.64 -38.25 28.49
N PRO A 21 -5.20 -39.26 29.26
CA PRO A 21 -3.84 -39.81 29.13
C PRO A 21 -3.46 -40.26 27.71
N ALA A 22 -4.45 -40.73 26.93
CA ALA A 22 -4.27 -41.11 25.52
C ALA A 22 -4.02 -39.92 24.57
N ASP A 23 -4.42 -38.71 24.96
CA ASP A 23 -4.23 -37.49 24.17
C ASP A 23 -2.84 -36.90 24.44
N LEU A 24 -2.42 -36.91 25.71
CA LEU A 24 -1.05 -36.57 26.10
C LEU A 24 -0.02 -37.49 25.45
N GLN A 25 -0.31 -38.80 25.34
CA GLN A 25 0.58 -39.73 24.64
C GLN A 25 0.67 -39.43 23.14
N ARG A 26 -0.44 -39.09 22.48
CA ARG A 26 -0.44 -38.73 21.05
C ARG A 26 0.33 -37.44 20.78
N MET A 27 0.21 -36.45 21.66
CA MET A 27 1.01 -35.22 21.60
C MET A 27 2.50 -35.50 21.82
N ALA A 28 2.83 -36.40 22.76
CA ALA A 28 4.20 -36.85 23.00
C ALA A 28 4.79 -37.59 21.78
N ASP A 29 3.99 -38.40 21.09
CA ASP A 29 4.39 -39.10 19.87
C ASP A 29 4.58 -38.13 18.69
N ALA A 30 3.73 -37.10 18.58
CA ALA A 30 3.87 -36.04 17.58
C ALA A 30 5.16 -35.23 17.79
N ILE A 31 5.43 -34.77 19.01
CA ILE A 31 6.66 -34.01 19.30
C ILE A 31 7.94 -34.85 19.14
N ALA A 32 7.86 -36.18 19.30
CA ALA A 32 8.98 -37.08 19.02
C ALA A 32 9.38 -37.12 17.51
N ARG A 33 8.47 -36.70 16.61
CA ARG A 33 8.73 -36.61 15.17
C ARG A 33 9.45 -35.32 14.77
N TYR A 34 9.35 -34.26 15.58
CA TYR A 34 10.03 -32.98 15.32
C TYR A 34 11.49 -33.01 15.79
N ARG A 35 12.44 -33.38 14.91
CA ARG A 35 13.85 -33.62 15.29
C ARG A 35 14.79 -32.42 15.07
N GLY A 36 14.26 -31.27 14.67
CA GLY A 36 15.03 -30.07 14.35
C GLY A 36 14.38 -29.26 13.23
N GLU A 37 15.08 -28.22 12.78
CA GLU A 37 14.62 -27.34 11.72
C GLU A 37 14.31 -28.11 10.42
N PHE A 38 13.17 -27.80 9.80
CA PHE A 38 12.74 -28.45 8.56
C PHE A 38 13.73 -28.19 7.43
N MET A 39 14.25 -29.26 6.82
CA MET A 39 15.32 -29.21 5.81
C MET A 39 16.54 -28.41 6.28
N ALA A 40 16.96 -28.59 7.54
CA ALA A 40 18.15 -27.94 8.11
C ALA A 40 19.37 -28.09 7.19
N GLY A 41 20.05 -26.97 6.90
CA GLY A 41 21.23 -26.91 6.04
C GLY A 41 20.96 -27.00 4.53
N PHE A 42 19.69 -27.10 4.10
CA PHE A 42 19.31 -26.98 2.68
C PHE A 42 18.93 -25.52 2.36
N SER A 43 19.50 -24.98 1.29
CA SER A 43 19.25 -23.63 0.77
C SER A 43 19.43 -23.65 -0.76
N LEU A 44 18.61 -22.88 -1.45
CA LEU A 44 18.69 -22.56 -2.88
C LEU A 44 18.76 -21.03 -3.04
N PRO A 45 19.95 -20.42 -2.89
CA PRO A 45 20.11 -18.97 -2.88
C PRO A 45 19.63 -18.27 -4.17
N ASP A 46 19.65 -19.00 -5.29
CA ASP A 46 19.21 -18.52 -6.60
C ASP A 46 17.68 -18.56 -6.78
N CYS A 47 16.92 -18.98 -5.75
CA CYS A 47 15.46 -19.07 -5.78
C CYS A 47 14.84 -18.37 -4.53
N PRO A 48 14.68 -17.04 -4.57
CA PRO A 48 14.17 -16.26 -3.42
C PRO A 48 12.77 -16.71 -2.95
N ASP A 49 11.91 -17.15 -3.85
CA ASP A 49 10.57 -17.65 -3.53
C ASP A 49 10.62 -18.96 -2.73
N PHE A 50 11.55 -19.84 -3.06
CA PHE A 50 11.78 -21.08 -2.30
C PHE A 50 12.37 -20.76 -0.92
N GLU A 51 13.30 -19.82 -0.82
CA GLU A 51 13.88 -19.38 0.47
C GLU A 51 12.81 -18.76 1.38
N ALA A 52 11.94 -17.91 0.84
CA ALA A 52 10.82 -17.34 1.58
C ALA A 52 9.81 -18.42 2.01
N TRP A 53 9.44 -19.35 1.13
CA TRP A 53 8.58 -20.49 1.47
C TRP A 53 9.19 -21.36 2.57
N LEU A 54 10.50 -21.64 2.47
CA LEU A 54 11.22 -22.49 3.40
C LEU A 54 11.29 -21.86 4.80
N LEU A 55 11.54 -20.54 4.87
CA LEU A 55 11.52 -19.77 6.12
C LEU A 55 10.13 -19.85 6.79
N VAL A 56 9.06 -19.59 6.03
CA VAL A 56 7.68 -19.65 6.54
C VAL A 56 7.32 -21.06 7.01
N LYS A 57 7.74 -22.10 6.29
CA LYS A 57 7.49 -23.50 6.69
C LYS A 57 8.26 -23.88 7.96
N ARG A 58 9.51 -23.41 8.11
CA ARG A 58 10.31 -23.64 9.33
C ARG A 58 9.65 -22.96 10.54
N GLU A 59 9.25 -21.70 10.40
CA GLU A 59 8.59 -20.94 11.46
C GLU A 59 7.25 -21.60 11.88
N ALA A 60 6.41 -21.97 10.91
CA ALA A 60 5.11 -22.61 11.20
C ALA A 60 5.26 -23.95 11.96
N LEU A 61 6.23 -24.79 11.55
CA LEU A 61 6.48 -26.08 12.20
C LEU A 61 7.09 -25.93 13.60
N GLN A 62 7.96 -24.93 13.79
CA GLN A 62 8.55 -24.61 15.09
C GLN A 62 7.49 -24.08 16.07
N LEU A 63 6.59 -23.20 15.62
CA LEU A 63 5.47 -22.71 16.44
C LEU A 63 4.52 -23.85 16.86
N HIS A 64 4.24 -24.79 15.96
CA HIS A 64 3.45 -25.98 16.29
C HIS A 64 4.16 -26.86 17.34
N ALA A 65 5.48 -27.08 17.20
CA ALA A 65 6.27 -27.82 18.17
C ALA A 65 6.28 -27.15 19.56
N LEU A 66 6.46 -25.83 19.62
CA LEU A 66 6.45 -25.04 20.85
C LEU A 66 5.09 -25.14 21.56
N SER A 67 3.99 -25.06 20.81
CA SER A 67 2.62 -25.22 21.34
C SER A 67 2.41 -26.61 21.97
N LEU A 68 2.84 -27.68 21.31
CA LEU A 68 2.73 -29.05 21.85
C LEU A 68 3.58 -29.24 23.12
N LEU A 69 4.81 -28.73 23.12
CA LEU A 69 5.71 -28.78 24.29
C LEU A 69 5.14 -28.01 25.48
N GLU A 70 4.56 -26.83 25.23
CA GLU A 70 3.91 -26.03 26.26
C GLU A 70 2.73 -26.78 26.89
N GLN A 71 1.84 -27.33 26.07
CA GLN A 71 0.66 -28.05 26.54
C GLN A 71 1.03 -29.31 27.33
N LEU A 72 2.05 -30.06 26.88
CA LEU A 72 2.56 -31.24 27.59
C LEU A 72 3.21 -30.87 28.94
N ALA A 73 4.04 -29.83 28.97
CA ALA A 73 4.65 -29.34 30.21
C ALA A 73 3.58 -28.87 31.21
N GLN A 74 2.59 -28.10 30.73
CA GLN A 74 1.50 -27.59 31.55
C GLN A 74 0.60 -28.73 32.09
N ALA A 75 0.29 -29.74 31.28
CA ALA A 75 -0.54 -30.87 31.70
C ALA A 75 0.13 -31.69 32.81
N HIS A 76 1.42 -32.00 32.67
CA HIS A 76 2.17 -32.72 33.71
C HIS A 76 2.38 -31.86 34.97
N GLU A 77 2.58 -30.55 34.83
CA GLU A 77 2.67 -29.62 35.95
C GLU A 77 1.37 -29.57 36.76
N GLN A 78 0.21 -29.51 36.09
CA GLN A 78 -1.11 -29.52 36.73
C GLN A 78 -1.42 -30.84 37.45
N GLN A 79 -0.83 -31.94 37.01
CA GLN A 79 -0.94 -33.26 37.66
C GLN A 79 0.04 -33.43 38.83
N GLY A 80 0.88 -32.43 39.12
CA GLY A 80 1.95 -32.54 40.11
C GLY A 80 3.12 -33.44 39.69
N ALA A 81 3.14 -33.89 38.43
CA ALA A 81 4.17 -34.75 37.86
C ALA A 81 5.35 -33.91 37.33
N TYR A 82 5.99 -33.14 38.21
CA TYR A 82 7.03 -32.16 37.82
C TYR A 82 8.22 -32.79 37.11
N ALA A 83 8.66 -33.97 37.56
CA ALA A 83 9.72 -34.73 36.90
C ALA A 83 9.37 -35.10 35.44
N SER A 84 8.09 -35.35 35.15
CA SER A 84 7.59 -35.65 33.80
C SER A 84 7.39 -34.39 32.94
N ALA A 85 7.19 -33.22 33.56
CA ALA A 85 7.08 -31.94 32.85
C ALA A 85 8.44 -31.37 32.40
N LEU A 86 9.52 -31.66 33.15
CA LEU A 86 10.86 -31.11 32.92
C LEU A 86 11.42 -31.36 31.50
N PRO A 87 11.34 -32.57 30.90
CA PRO A 87 11.85 -32.80 29.54
C PRO A 87 11.19 -31.92 28.48
N PHE A 88 9.89 -31.65 28.61
CA PHE A 88 9.15 -30.82 27.66
C PHE A 88 9.46 -29.33 27.85
N ALA A 89 9.55 -28.87 29.10
CA ALA A 89 9.92 -27.49 29.41
C ALA A 89 11.37 -27.16 29.00
N ARG A 90 12.32 -28.10 29.18
CA ARG A 90 13.70 -27.96 28.69
C ARG A 90 13.75 -27.85 27.18
N ARG A 91 13.10 -28.77 26.48
CA ARG A 91 13.06 -28.79 25.02
C ARG A 91 12.35 -27.55 24.44
N TYR A 92 11.38 -26.99 25.16
CA TYR A 92 10.78 -25.70 24.82
C TYR A 92 11.82 -24.58 24.86
N THR A 93 12.59 -24.46 25.95
CA THR A 93 13.64 -23.44 26.10
C THR A 93 14.84 -23.64 25.17
N GLU A 94 15.05 -24.86 24.66
CA GLU A 94 16.05 -25.12 23.62
C GLU A 94 15.60 -24.62 22.23
N LEU A 95 14.29 -24.66 21.95
CA LEU A 95 13.71 -24.20 20.68
C LEU A 95 13.39 -22.70 20.66
N ASP A 96 13.16 -22.10 21.83
CA ASP A 96 12.86 -20.68 21.99
C ASP A 96 13.54 -20.15 23.27
N ALA A 97 14.85 -19.90 23.15
CA ALA A 97 15.70 -19.53 24.27
C ALA A 97 15.38 -18.13 24.83
N TRP A 98 14.80 -17.25 24.03
CA TRP A 98 14.48 -15.85 24.39
C TRP A 98 13.13 -15.71 25.10
N ASN A 99 12.34 -16.77 25.13
CA ASN A 99 11.03 -16.76 25.79
C ASN A 99 11.15 -16.87 27.30
N GLU A 100 11.17 -15.71 27.95
CA GLU A 100 11.37 -15.61 29.39
C GLU A 100 10.28 -16.31 30.21
N ALA A 101 9.03 -16.37 29.71
CA ALA A 101 7.95 -17.12 30.36
C ALA A 101 8.24 -18.63 30.37
N GLY A 102 8.80 -19.18 29.28
CA GLY A 102 9.28 -20.56 29.20
C GLY A 102 10.45 -20.83 30.14
N GLN A 103 11.43 -19.92 30.19
CA GLN A 103 12.58 -19.98 31.11
C GLN A 103 12.12 -20.01 32.58
N ARG A 104 11.21 -19.11 32.94
CA ARG A 104 10.61 -19.00 34.28
C ARG A 104 9.78 -20.24 34.65
N ARG A 105 9.04 -20.84 33.70
CA ARG A 105 8.33 -22.11 33.93
C ARG A 105 9.31 -23.24 34.21
N LEU A 106 10.42 -23.33 33.47
CA LEU A 106 11.45 -24.33 33.71
C LEU A 106 12.12 -24.14 35.09
N MET A 107 12.44 -22.89 35.47
CA MET A 107 12.92 -22.54 36.82
C MET A 107 11.94 -22.99 37.91
N ARG A 108 10.64 -22.70 37.72
CA ARG A 108 9.59 -23.11 38.65
C ARG A 108 9.48 -24.63 38.75
N LEU A 109 9.53 -25.36 37.64
CA LEU A 109 9.48 -26.82 37.63
C LEU A 109 10.69 -27.46 38.32
N TYR A 110 11.88 -26.88 38.18
CA TYR A 110 13.07 -27.30 38.94
C TYR A 110 12.89 -27.09 40.44
N ALA A 111 12.37 -25.93 40.84
CA ALA A 111 12.04 -25.67 42.24
C ALA A 111 10.97 -26.66 42.74
N LEU A 112 9.85 -26.84 42.05
CA LEU A 112 8.81 -27.79 42.46
C LEU A 112 9.30 -29.25 42.50
N ASN A 113 10.28 -29.60 41.68
CA ASN A 113 10.94 -30.92 41.68
C ASN A 113 12.10 -31.05 42.69
N ARG A 114 12.21 -30.13 43.67
CA ARG A 114 13.26 -30.10 44.72
C ARG A 114 14.69 -29.99 44.19
N GLN A 115 14.88 -29.25 43.10
CA GLN A 115 16.19 -28.97 42.50
C GLN A 115 16.46 -27.45 42.44
N PRO A 116 16.56 -26.75 43.59
CA PRO A 116 16.71 -25.29 43.62
C PRO A 116 18.03 -24.81 42.97
N GLY A 117 19.11 -25.59 43.09
CA GLY A 117 20.37 -25.29 42.40
C GLY A 117 20.23 -25.29 40.87
N ALA A 118 19.43 -26.20 40.31
CA ALA A 118 19.14 -26.23 38.87
C ALA A 118 18.23 -25.08 38.44
N ALA A 119 17.30 -24.66 39.31
CA ALA A 119 16.45 -23.49 39.04
C ALA A 119 17.27 -22.19 38.99
N LEU A 120 18.21 -22.00 39.92
CA LEU A 120 19.08 -20.81 39.94
C LEU A 120 20.12 -20.83 38.82
N ALA A 121 20.64 -22.00 38.44
CA ALA A 121 21.49 -22.13 37.25
C ALA A 121 20.71 -21.77 35.96
N GLN A 122 19.43 -22.13 35.88
CA GLN A 122 18.56 -21.73 34.77
C GLN A 122 18.31 -20.22 34.75
N TYR A 123 18.14 -19.58 35.91
CA TYR A 123 18.04 -18.13 36.04
C TYR A 123 19.30 -17.44 35.53
N GLU A 124 20.49 -17.90 35.93
CA GLU A 124 21.77 -17.35 35.45
C GLU A 124 21.98 -17.55 33.94
N ALA A 125 21.49 -18.68 33.39
CA ALA A 125 21.47 -18.90 31.95
C ALA A 125 20.54 -17.90 31.24
N CYS A 126 19.34 -17.68 31.78
CA CYS A 126 18.38 -16.71 31.27
C CYS A 126 18.95 -15.27 31.31
N CYS A 127 19.57 -14.86 32.42
CA CYS A 127 20.24 -13.56 32.52
C CYS A 127 21.31 -13.38 31.44
N ARG A 128 22.17 -14.39 31.23
CA ARG A 128 23.23 -14.31 30.22
C ARG A 128 22.67 -14.22 28.80
N ILE A 129 21.65 -15.01 28.46
CA ILE A 129 21.05 -15.01 27.12
C ILE A 129 20.39 -13.65 26.83
N LEU A 130 19.62 -13.10 27.78
CA LEU A 130 18.93 -11.81 27.60
C LEU A 130 19.91 -10.64 27.56
N ASP A 131 20.98 -10.68 28.37
CA ASP A 131 22.01 -9.63 28.38
C ASP A 131 22.87 -9.66 27.10
N GLN A 132 23.31 -10.84 26.66
CA GLN A 132 24.18 -10.98 25.48
C GLN A 132 23.48 -10.70 24.15
N GLU A 133 22.24 -11.17 23.99
CA GLU A 133 21.52 -11.08 22.71
C GLU A 133 20.60 -9.87 22.62
N LEU A 134 20.08 -9.37 23.75
CA LEU A 134 19.08 -8.31 23.79
C LEU A 134 19.48 -7.10 24.64
N GLY A 135 20.55 -7.18 25.44
CA GLY A 135 20.95 -6.12 26.37
C GLY A 135 19.91 -5.84 27.47
N LEU A 136 19.05 -6.81 27.76
CA LEU A 136 17.93 -6.67 28.70
C LEU A 136 18.20 -7.44 30.00
N LEU A 137 17.72 -6.87 31.11
CA LEU A 137 17.58 -7.61 32.37
C LEU A 137 16.30 -8.46 32.34
N PRO A 138 16.25 -9.62 33.04
CA PRO A 138 15.03 -10.41 33.16
C PRO A 138 13.87 -9.59 33.74
N GLU A 139 12.64 -9.91 33.37
CA GLU A 139 11.42 -9.37 33.96
C GLU A 139 11.40 -9.50 35.50
N LYS A 140 10.76 -8.53 36.16
CA LYS A 140 10.62 -8.48 37.62
C LYS A 140 10.05 -9.77 38.22
N GLU A 141 9.21 -10.47 37.47
CA GLU A 141 8.55 -11.71 37.89
C GLU A 141 9.52 -12.90 37.90
N THR A 142 10.49 -12.92 36.98
CA THR A 142 11.57 -13.93 36.92
C THR A 142 12.60 -13.66 38.00
N GLN A 143 12.94 -12.38 38.24
CA GLN A 143 13.78 -11.96 39.36
C GLN A 143 13.15 -12.34 40.71
N ALA A 144 11.86 -12.04 40.90
CA ALA A 144 11.13 -12.38 42.12
C ALA A 144 11.07 -13.90 42.36
N LEU A 145 10.92 -14.71 41.30
CA LEU A 145 10.98 -16.17 41.43
C LEU A 145 12.38 -16.63 41.86
N ALA A 146 13.45 -16.08 41.28
CA ALA A 146 14.82 -16.40 41.67
C ALA A 146 15.10 -16.03 43.14
N ASP A 147 14.64 -14.86 43.57
CA ASP A 147 14.78 -14.39 44.95
C ASP A 147 14.00 -15.29 45.93
N SER A 148 12.76 -15.68 45.59
CA SER A 148 11.99 -16.61 46.42
C SER A 148 12.68 -17.99 46.58
N ILE A 149 13.29 -18.51 45.50
CA ILE A 149 14.04 -19.76 45.53
C ILE A 149 15.32 -19.62 46.36
N ARG A 150 16.01 -18.46 46.31
CA ARG A 150 17.19 -18.15 47.14
C ARG A 150 16.86 -18.06 48.63
N CYS A 151 15.65 -17.60 48.96
CA CYS A 151 15.14 -17.47 50.32
C CYS A 151 14.45 -18.74 50.85
N GLU A 152 14.49 -19.86 50.12
CA GLU A 152 13.79 -21.12 50.44
C GLU A 152 12.26 -20.98 50.57
N GLU A 153 11.67 -19.95 49.97
CA GLU A 153 10.23 -19.73 49.88
C GLU A 153 9.70 -20.37 48.59
N TRP A 154 9.21 -21.62 48.69
CA TRP A 154 8.79 -22.40 47.54
C TRP A 154 7.43 -21.92 47.01
N PRO A 155 7.27 -21.74 45.68
CA PRO A 155 6.02 -21.26 45.11
C PRO A 155 4.88 -22.24 45.41
N ALA A 156 3.81 -21.77 46.07
CA ALA A 156 2.62 -22.56 46.34
C ALA A 156 1.94 -22.99 45.02
N THR A 157 1.44 -24.22 44.98
CA THR A 157 0.62 -24.75 43.87
C THR A 157 -0.67 -23.94 43.77
N GLY A 158 -0.82 -23.19 42.68
CA GLY A 158 -1.61 -21.97 42.66
C GLY A 158 -3.13 -22.08 42.68
N ALA A 159 -3.77 -20.99 43.11
CA ALA A 159 -5.04 -20.43 42.61
C ALA A 159 -5.35 -19.17 43.45
N GLY A 160 -5.44 -17.98 42.83
CA GLY A 160 -5.93 -16.79 43.54
C GLY A 160 -5.36 -15.47 43.03
N GLN A 161 -6.18 -14.75 42.27
CA GLN A 161 -6.07 -13.31 42.11
C GLN A 161 -6.19 -12.63 43.50
N GLY A 162 -5.31 -11.66 43.78
CA GLY A 162 -5.47 -10.68 44.87
C GLY A 162 -4.76 -9.39 44.44
N ALA A 163 -5.48 -8.39 43.92
CA ALA A 163 -6.14 -7.34 44.70
C ALA A 163 -5.15 -6.63 45.64
N ILE A 164 -4.53 -5.55 45.14
CA ILE A 164 -3.83 -4.57 45.96
C ILE A 164 -4.91 -3.77 46.71
N THR A 165 -4.98 -3.94 48.04
CA THR A 165 -5.73 -3.03 48.92
C THR A 165 -4.91 -1.75 49.15
N PRO A 166 -5.49 -0.55 48.93
CA PRO A 166 -4.81 0.72 49.17
C PRO A 166 -5.01 1.13 50.62
N ASP A 167 -4.15 0.66 51.54
CA ASP A 167 -4.06 1.32 52.85
C ASP A 167 -2.69 1.09 53.53
N GLN A 168 -1.64 1.61 52.89
CA GLN A 168 -0.42 1.97 53.61
C GLN A 168 -0.21 3.48 53.47
N PRO A 169 -0.01 4.21 54.59
CA PRO A 169 0.23 5.65 54.55
C PRO A 169 1.59 5.93 53.90
N LEU A 170 1.57 6.70 52.80
CA LEU A 170 2.76 7.14 52.08
C LEU A 170 3.59 8.09 52.96
N PRO A 171 4.94 8.00 52.94
CA PRO A 171 5.81 8.98 53.58
C PRO A 171 5.62 10.35 52.92
N GLY A 172 5.67 11.42 53.74
CA GLY A 172 5.38 12.79 53.31
C GLY A 172 6.10 13.22 52.03
N GLU A 173 5.32 13.59 51.02
CA GLU A 173 5.80 13.94 49.69
C GLU A 173 6.23 15.42 49.65
N LYS A 174 7.42 15.72 49.12
CA LYS A 174 7.83 17.10 48.84
C LYS A 174 7.15 17.56 47.56
N ARG A 175 6.34 18.62 47.62
CA ARG A 175 5.57 19.14 46.47
C ARG A 175 5.85 20.61 46.21
N GLN A 176 6.05 20.97 44.94
CA GLN A 176 6.14 22.36 44.51
C GLN A 176 4.73 22.95 44.39
N VAL A 177 4.45 24.05 45.10
CA VAL A 177 3.16 24.73 45.07
C VAL A 177 3.35 26.24 44.88
N THR A 178 2.31 26.90 44.36
CA THR A 178 2.22 28.36 44.37
C THR A 178 1.11 28.77 45.33
N VAL A 179 1.48 29.56 46.34
CA VAL A 179 0.57 30.05 47.38
C VAL A 179 0.20 31.49 47.09
N LEU A 180 -1.10 31.75 47.05
CA LEU A 180 -1.70 33.07 46.97
C LEU A 180 -2.28 33.43 48.33
N TYR A 181 -1.96 34.61 48.82
CA TYR A 181 -2.60 35.22 49.98
C TYR A 181 -3.24 36.54 49.58
N CYS A 182 -4.54 36.66 49.82
CA CYS A 182 -5.33 37.87 49.55
C CYS A 182 -5.85 38.45 50.87
N ARG A 183 -5.43 39.66 51.22
CA ARG A 183 -5.96 40.42 52.35
C ARG A 183 -7.14 41.26 51.87
N LEU A 184 -8.27 41.16 52.60
CA LEU A 184 -9.50 41.92 52.33
C LEU A 184 -9.88 42.70 53.58
N ALA A 185 -9.96 44.02 53.48
CA ALA A 185 -10.43 44.89 54.56
C ALA A 185 -11.34 46.02 54.00
N PRO A 186 -12.22 46.64 54.80
CA PRO A 186 -12.94 47.83 54.39
C PRO A 186 -11.96 48.99 54.13
N ALA A 187 -12.20 49.79 53.08
CA ALA A 187 -11.32 50.92 52.72
C ALA A 187 -11.36 52.06 53.77
N ALA A 188 -12.44 52.16 54.53
CA ALA A 188 -12.58 53.07 55.67
C ALA A 188 -12.74 52.26 56.96
N PRO A 189 -11.97 52.53 58.04
CA PRO A 189 -12.13 51.85 59.31
C PRO A 189 -13.53 52.14 59.87
N THR A 190 -14.30 51.10 60.14
CA THR A 190 -15.62 51.19 60.79
C THR A 190 -15.51 50.53 62.16
N GLU A 191 -15.96 51.19 63.24
CA GLU A 191 -15.95 50.61 64.59
C GLU A 191 -17.09 49.58 64.81
N ASP A 192 -18.03 49.49 63.86
CA ASP A 192 -19.10 48.50 63.83
C ASP A 192 -18.63 47.20 63.15
N LEU A 193 -18.49 46.15 63.97
CA LEU A 193 -17.99 44.84 63.55
C LEU A 193 -18.99 44.11 62.65
N ASP A 194 -20.30 44.25 62.89
CA ASP A 194 -21.35 43.57 62.11
C ASP A 194 -21.51 44.21 60.74
N ALA A 195 -21.49 45.55 60.67
CA ALA A 195 -21.47 46.27 59.40
C ALA A 195 -20.21 45.97 58.58
N SER A 196 -19.04 45.83 59.23
CA SER A 196 -17.78 45.46 58.56
C SER A 196 -17.79 44.02 58.02
N LEU A 197 -18.42 43.09 58.75
CA LEU A 197 -18.56 41.69 58.33
C LEU A 197 -19.54 41.53 57.16
N GLU A 198 -20.66 42.26 57.15
CA GLU A 198 -21.59 42.28 56.01
C GLU A 198 -20.93 42.85 54.74
N LEU A 199 -20.16 43.94 54.87
CA LEU A 199 -19.44 44.59 53.76
C LEU A 199 -18.40 43.66 53.11
N LEU A 200 -17.84 42.71 53.87
CA LEU A 200 -16.83 41.76 53.41
C LEU A 200 -17.41 40.43 52.93
N ARG A 201 -18.67 40.10 53.25
CA ARG A 201 -19.28 38.79 52.95
C ARG A 201 -19.40 38.53 51.44
N LEU A 202 -20.00 39.47 50.69
CA LEU A 202 -20.21 39.33 49.25
C LEU A 202 -18.88 39.34 48.45
N PRO A 203 -17.92 40.23 48.76
CA PRO A 203 -16.59 40.17 48.15
C PRO A 203 -15.83 38.88 48.44
N GLN A 204 -15.92 38.33 49.66
CA GLN A 204 -15.30 37.04 50.00
C GLN A 204 -15.88 35.87 49.19
N GLU A 205 -17.19 35.87 48.90
CA GLU A 205 -17.82 34.87 48.02
C GLU A 205 -17.35 35.01 46.57
N ASN A 206 -17.26 36.23 46.04
CA ASN A 206 -16.69 36.49 44.71
C ASN A 206 -15.21 36.06 44.61
N CYS A 207 -14.42 36.32 45.65
CA CYS A 207 -13.03 35.86 45.71
C CYS A 207 -12.92 34.32 45.70
N ARG A 208 -13.86 33.62 46.34
CA ARG A 208 -13.92 32.13 46.29
C ARG A 208 -14.17 31.63 44.88
N GLU A 209 -15.06 32.27 44.14
CA GLU A 209 -15.36 31.89 42.76
C GLU A 209 -14.18 32.15 41.82
N ILE A 210 -13.50 33.30 41.97
CA ILE A 210 -12.28 33.63 41.21
C ILE A 210 -11.20 32.57 41.47
N ILE A 211 -10.92 32.21 42.72
CA ILE A 211 -9.89 31.21 43.06
C ILE A 211 -10.25 29.83 42.49
N ARG A 212 -11.53 29.41 42.57
CA ARG A 212 -12.00 28.15 41.97
C ARG A 212 -11.87 28.14 40.45
N ARG A 213 -12.19 29.24 39.77
CA ARG A 213 -12.08 29.37 38.30
C ARG A 213 -10.66 29.11 37.79
N TYR A 214 -9.66 29.43 38.59
CA TYR A 214 -8.23 29.21 38.28
C TYR A 214 -7.65 27.97 38.97
N CYS A 215 -8.50 27.01 39.39
CA CYS A 215 -8.10 25.74 39.98
C CYS A 215 -7.29 25.86 41.30
N GLY A 216 -7.51 26.91 42.08
CA GLY A 216 -6.88 27.08 43.40
C GLY A 216 -7.62 26.32 44.51
N TYR A 217 -6.89 25.58 45.34
CA TYR A 217 -7.41 24.94 46.54
C TYR A 217 -7.38 25.91 47.71
N ARG A 218 -8.55 26.40 48.13
CA ARG A 218 -8.70 27.35 49.23
C ARG A 218 -8.59 26.66 50.58
N VAL A 219 -7.91 27.30 51.51
CA VAL A 219 -7.88 26.88 52.91
C VAL A 219 -8.40 28.02 53.80
N PRO A 220 -9.27 27.75 54.79
CA PRO A 220 -9.73 28.78 55.73
C PRO A 220 -8.55 29.28 56.56
N ASP A 221 -8.24 30.58 56.48
CA ASP A 221 -7.23 31.22 57.33
C ASP A 221 -7.92 31.97 58.49
N PRO A 222 -7.52 31.78 59.77
CA PRO A 222 -8.11 32.49 60.90
C PRO A 222 -7.85 34.01 60.93
N ALA A 223 -6.87 34.52 60.18
CA ALA A 223 -6.33 35.87 60.33
C ALA A 223 -6.95 36.93 59.38
N SER A 224 -8.21 36.75 58.94
CA SER A 224 -8.98 37.69 58.07
C SER A 224 -8.52 37.83 56.61
N GLY A 225 -7.72 36.89 56.09
CA GLY A 225 -7.34 36.79 54.68
C GLY A 225 -7.87 35.54 53.98
N ILE A 226 -7.67 35.44 52.66
CA ILE A 226 -7.96 34.25 51.86
C ILE A 226 -6.63 33.64 51.40
N LEU A 227 -6.38 32.39 51.83
CA LEU A 227 -5.23 31.60 51.43
C LEU A 227 -5.64 30.54 50.41
N ALA A 228 -4.88 30.44 49.31
CA ALA A 228 -5.13 29.46 48.25
C ALA A 228 -3.83 28.84 47.73
N TYR A 229 -3.88 27.53 47.50
CA TYR A 229 -2.77 26.73 46.98
C TYR A 229 -3.07 26.31 45.55
N PHE A 230 -2.16 26.61 44.63
CA PHE A 230 -2.21 26.20 43.24
C PHE A 230 -1.15 25.12 43.02
N GLY A 231 -1.53 24.03 42.35
CA GLY A 231 -0.72 22.81 42.27
C GLY A 231 -0.93 21.83 43.45
N TYR A 232 -2.03 22.00 44.21
CA TYR A 232 -2.46 21.11 45.30
C TYR A 232 -4.00 20.97 45.28
N PRO A 233 -4.59 19.79 45.57
CA PRO A 233 -3.95 18.50 45.84
C PRO A 233 -3.39 17.81 44.59
N GLN A 234 -3.60 18.38 43.40
CA GLN A 234 -3.05 17.91 42.12
C GLN A 234 -2.05 18.94 41.57
N ALA A 235 -0.90 18.47 41.08
CA ALA A 235 0.11 19.33 40.47
C ALA A 235 -0.34 19.79 39.08
N PHE A 236 -0.16 21.08 38.77
CA PHE A 236 -0.47 21.65 37.47
C PHE A 236 0.73 22.43 36.95
N GLU A 237 1.12 22.20 35.69
CA GLU A 237 2.22 22.91 35.04
C GLU A 237 2.00 24.44 35.00
N HIS A 238 0.73 24.86 34.96
CA HIS A 238 0.34 26.27 34.92
C HIS A 238 0.01 26.87 36.29
N ALA A 239 0.26 26.16 37.40
CA ALA A 239 -0.14 26.59 38.75
C ALA A 239 0.34 28.01 39.11
N ALA A 240 1.59 28.35 38.83
CA ALA A 240 2.13 29.68 39.12
C ALA A 240 1.46 30.78 38.27
N ARG A 241 1.14 30.49 37.01
CA ARG A 241 0.45 31.42 36.11
C ARG A 241 -0.99 31.63 36.56
N TRP A 242 -1.72 30.56 36.83
CA TRP A 242 -3.09 30.62 37.33
C TRP A 242 -3.19 31.33 38.67
N ALA A 243 -2.22 31.13 39.57
CA ALA A 243 -2.14 31.90 40.81
C ALA A 243 -1.99 33.40 40.54
N VAL A 244 -1.13 33.82 39.60
CA VAL A 244 -0.95 35.25 39.28
C VAL A 244 -2.15 35.84 38.52
N GLN A 245 -2.82 35.07 37.66
CA GLN A 245 -4.08 35.50 37.03
C GLN A 245 -5.22 35.63 38.05
N ALA A 246 -5.34 34.67 38.96
CA ALA A 246 -6.28 34.76 40.07
C ALA A 246 -5.96 35.98 40.94
N ALA A 247 -4.68 36.25 41.22
CA ALA A 247 -4.27 37.43 41.98
C ALA A 247 -4.66 38.75 41.29
N LEU A 248 -4.44 38.86 39.98
CA LEU A 248 -4.85 40.05 39.21
C LEU A 248 -6.37 40.19 39.14
N ALA A 249 -7.10 39.10 38.99
CA ALA A 249 -8.57 39.11 39.00
C ALA A 249 -9.11 39.51 40.40
N LEU A 250 -8.49 39.05 41.47
CA LEU A 250 -8.83 39.43 42.85
C LEU A 250 -8.53 40.92 43.10
N ALA A 251 -7.36 41.38 42.68
CA ALA A 251 -6.97 42.78 42.79
C ALA A 251 -7.86 43.72 41.95
N GLY A 252 -8.26 43.28 40.75
CA GLY A 252 -9.18 44.00 39.87
C GLY A 252 -10.64 43.99 40.32
N ALA A 253 -11.02 43.08 41.23
CA ALA A 253 -12.34 43.06 41.87
C ALA A 253 -12.48 44.07 43.03
N ALA A 254 -11.43 44.85 43.33
CA ALA A 254 -11.46 45.88 44.36
C ALA A 254 -12.36 47.06 43.94
N GLY A 255 -13.53 47.17 44.56
CA GLY A 255 -14.34 48.39 44.51
C GLY A 255 -13.78 49.49 45.43
N PRO A 256 -14.24 50.75 45.30
CA PRO A 256 -13.73 51.88 46.09
C PRO A 256 -13.94 51.76 47.61
N GLN A 257 -14.74 50.78 48.06
CA GLN A 257 -15.05 50.52 49.47
C GLN A 257 -14.15 49.42 50.08
N LEU A 258 -13.21 48.84 49.33
CA LEU A 258 -12.37 47.71 49.77
C LEU A 258 -10.87 48.01 49.61
N ASP A 259 -10.09 47.58 50.61
CA ASP A 259 -8.63 47.45 50.58
C ASP A 259 -8.27 45.99 50.27
N VAL A 260 -7.87 45.72 49.03
CA VAL A 260 -7.50 44.39 48.52
C VAL A 260 -6.00 44.36 48.21
N ARG A 261 -5.26 43.47 48.87
CA ARG A 261 -3.81 43.36 48.69
C ARG A 261 -3.42 41.90 48.50
N VAL A 262 -2.68 41.58 47.43
CA VAL A 262 -2.42 40.19 47.06
C VAL A 262 -0.92 39.90 46.95
N GLY A 263 -0.49 38.84 47.64
CA GLY A 263 0.87 38.32 47.60
C GLY A 263 0.91 36.91 47.03
N VAL A 264 1.87 36.61 46.15
CA VAL A 264 2.02 35.27 45.53
C VAL A 264 3.45 34.75 45.63
N HIS A 265 3.63 33.61 46.28
CA HIS A 265 4.93 32.96 46.47
C HIS A 265 4.90 31.50 45.97
N SER A 266 5.95 31.09 45.26
CA SER A 266 6.13 29.71 44.79
C SER A 266 7.26 29.04 45.56
N GLY A 267 6.99 27.88 46.16
CA GLY A 267 7.96 27.17 46.99
C GLY A 267 7.57 25.71 47.22
N THR A 268 8.47 24.94 47.83
CA THR A 268 8.27 23.52 48.11
C THR A 268 7.70 23.33 49.51
N ILE A 269 6.61 22.56 49.62
CA ILE A 269 5.97 22.13 50.88
C ILE A 269 6.13 20.62 51.07
N LEU A 270 5.94 20.11 52.28
CA LEU A 270 5.88 18.69 52.60
C LEU A 270 4.43 18.31 52.88
N THR A 271 3.84 17.42 52.08
CA THR A 271 2.45 16.98 52.20
C THR A 271 2.40 15.54 52.71
N GLY A 272 1.79 15.32 53.87
CA GLY A 272 1.65 13.99 54.50
C GLY A 272 1.77 14.09 56.01
N GLY A 273 0.64 14.12 56.69
CA GLY A 273 0.47 14.23 58.15
C GLY A 273 -0.97 14.64 58.49
N GLU A 274 -1.43 14.44 59.73
CA GLU A 274 -2.81 14.72 60.19
C GLU A 274 -3.23 16.22 60.17
N SER A 275 -2.45 17.09 59.53
CA SER A 275 -2.70 18.53 59.44
C SER A 275 -3.77 18.86 58.38
N SER A 276 -4.77 19.66 58.75
CA SER A 276 -5.77 20.21 57.83
C SER A 276 -5.23 21.28 56.87
N MET A 277 -3.98 21.72 57.06
CA MET A 277 -3.28 22.71 56.23
C MET A 277 -2.23 22.04 55.32
N PRO A 278 -2.20 22.33 54.00
CA PRO A 278 -1.21 21.77 53.06
C PRO A 278 0.25 22.14 53.41
N ASP A 279 0.49 23.38 53.83
CA ASP A 279 1.81 23.86 54.30
C ASP A 279 1.89 23.76 55.83
N ALA A 280 2.10 22.55 56.36
CA ALA A 280 2.13 22.30 57.81
C ALA A 280 3.22 23.10 58.56
N VAL A 281 4.31 23.47 57.88
CA VAL A 281 5.41 24.31 58.44
C VAL A 281 5.11 25.81 58.29
N GLY A 282 4.16 26.16 57.43
CA GLY A 282 3.68 27.52 57.18
C GLY A 282 4.71 28.46 56.57
N ARG A 283 5.80 27.96 55.97
CA ARG A 283 6.90 28.81 55.44
C ARG A 283 6.47 29.51 54.16
N THR A 284 5.96 28.75 53.19
CA THR A 284 5.52 29.25 51.88
C THR A 284 4.30 30.16 52.03
N SER A 285 3.41 29.81 52.95
CA SER A 285 2.21 30.59 53.29
C SER A 285 2.54 31.93 53.95
N ARG A 286 3.51 31.95 54.88
CA ARG A 286 4.01 33.19 55.51
C ARG A 286 4.67 34.13 54.50
N GLN A 287 5.42 33.59 53.54
CA GLN A 287 6.04 34.40 52.48
C GLN A 287 5.00 35.03 51.54
N ALA A 288 3.94 34.30 51.17
CA ALA A 288 2.83 34.87 50.42
C ALA A 288 2.12 35.99 51.21
N ALA A 289 1.90 35.80 52.51
CA ALA A 289 1.29 36.81 53.37
C ALA A 289 2.15 38.07 53.53
N GLU A 290 3.48 37.92 53.62
CA GLU A 290 4.40 39.04 53.71
C GLU A 290 4.45 39.85 52.40
N LEU A 291 4.43 39.18 51.24
CA LEU A 291 4.32 39.86 49.94
C LEU A 291 3.03 40.67 49.82
N ALA A 292 1.91 40.19 50.38
CA ALA A 292 0.65 40.92 50.38
C ALA A 292 0.71 42.20 51.24
N ARG A 293 1.57 42.26 52.26
CA ARG A 293 1.81 43.49 53.04
C ARG A 293 2.59 44.54 52.26
N LEU A 294 3.45 44.10 51.34
CA LEU A 294 4.22 44.96 50.45
C LEU A 294 3.38 45.49 49.27
N ALA A 295 2.22 44.89 49.01
CA ALA A 295 1.29 45.35 47.97
C ALA A 295 0.49 46.60 48.43
N GLY A 296 0.32 47.56 47.53
CA GLY A 296 -0.69 48.62 47.69
C GLY A 296 -2.12 48.11 47.45
N ASN A 297 -3.13 48.95 47.69
CA ASN A 297 -4.52 48.60 47.41
C ASN A 297 -4.73 48.35 45.91
N GLY A 298 -5.31 47.21 45.55
CA GLY A 298 -5.51 46.77 44.17
C GLY A 298 -4.23 46.28 43.49
N GLU A 299 -3.19 45.96 44.25
CA GLU A 299 -1.89 45.54 43.71
C GLU A 299 -1.57 44.07 44.00
N VAL A 300 -0.77 43.49 43.10
CA VAL A 300 -0.26 42.12 43.21
C VAL A 300 1.25 42.17 43.28
N VAL A 301 1.82 41.60 44.34
CA VAL A 301 3.27 41.47 44.53
C VAL A 301 3.65 39.99 44.59
N ILE A 302 4.69 39.63 43.84
CA ILE A 302 5.15 38.25 43.68
C ILE A 302 6.62 38.11 44.11
N SER A 303 7.03 36.95 44.62
CA SER A 303 8.44 36.69 44.91
C SER A 303 9.27 36.53 43.63
N SER A 304 10.60 36.59 43.76
CA SER A 304 11.53 36.23 42.69
C SER A 304 11.32 34.81 42.14
N ASP A 305 10.98 33.85 42.99
CA ASP A 305 10.64 32.48 42.58
C ASP A 305 9.40 32.42 41.69
N THR A 306 8.31 33.10 42.09
CA THR A 306 7.11 33.21 41.26
C THR A 306 7.42 33.98 39.97
N HIS A 307 8.17 35.08 40.05
CA HIS A 307 8.56 35.89 38.89
C HIS A 307 9.32 35.07 37.84
N ARG A 308 10.29 34.24 38.25
CA ARG A 308 11.02 33.34 37.33
C ARG A 308 10.10 32.37 36.57
N LEU A 309 9.02 31.91 37.22
CA LEU A 309 8.05 31.00 36.60
C LEU A 309 7.11 31.71 35.63
N VAL A 310 6.81 32.99 35.85
CA VAL A 310 5.75 33.71 35.12
C VAL A 310 6.20 34.92 34.28
N ALA A 311 7.48 35.30 34.31
CA ALA A 311 7.99 36.53 33.67
C ALA A 311 7.69 36.67 32.17
N ALA A 312 7.44 35.57 31.46
CA ALA A 312 7.06 35.59 30.04
C ALA A 312 5.59 35.97 29.79
N TYR A 313 4.74 35.93 30.82
CA TYR A 313 3.29 36.10 30.73
C TYR A 313 2.77 37.40 31.35
N PHE A 314 3.59 38.07 32.17
CA PHE A 314 3.17 39.27 32.89
C PHE A 314 4.23 40.36 32.83
N GLU A 315 3.78 41.60 32.72
CA GLU A 315 4.63 42.78 32.87
C GLU A 315 4.81 43.05 34.37
N SER A 316 6.05 43.03 34.86
CA SER A 316 6.36 43.23 36.27
C SER A 316 7.56 44.16 36.49
N ALA A 317 7.53 44.91 37.59
CA ALA A 317 8.61 45.83 38.00
C ALA A 317 9.14 45.43 39.38
N ALA A 318 10.44 45.56 39.61
CA ALA A 318 11.04 45.31 40.93
C ALA A 318 10.49 46.31 41.97
N VAL A 319 10.30 45.83 43.20
CA VAL A 319 9.86 46.66 44.34
C VAL A 319 11.06 46.84 45.26
N ASP A 320 11.42 48.10 45.54
CA ASP A 320 12.44 48.42 46.53
C ASP A 320 11.90 48.06 47.92
N ALA A 321 12.48 47.03 48.54
CA ALA A 321 12.04 46.57 49.85
C ALA A 321 12.35 47.65 50.91
N LEU A 322 11.30 48.23 51.51
CA LEU A 322 11.42 49.02 52.73
C LEU A 322 12.07 48.15 53.81
N GLY A 323 13.09 48.70 54.48
CA GLY A 323 14.02 47.98 55.34
C GLY A 323 13.36 47.04 56.37
N ALA A 324 14.04 45.88 56.56
CA ALA A 324 13.73 44.80 57.50
C ALA A 324 12.62 43.78 57.12
N SER A 325 12.45 43.44 55.84
CA SER A 325 11.63 42.27 55.43
C SER A 325 12.50 41.05 55.02
N SER A 326 12.05 39.84 55.37
CA SER A 326 12.73 38.55 55.15
C SER A 326 12.65 38.01 53.70
N VAL A 327 12.19 38.83 52.75
CA VAL A 327 11.97 38.44 51.34
C VAL A 327 13.07 39.03 50.44
N PRO A 328 13.94 38.20 49.84
CA PRO A 328 15.17 38.68 49.21
C PRO A 328 14.98 39.42 47.86
N ALA A 329 13.81 39.35 47.21
CA ALA A 329 13.42 40.20 46.08
C ALA A 329 11.92 40.03 45.76
N ALA A 330 11.21 41.14 45.51
CA ALA A 330 9.78 41.16 45.18
C ALA A 330 9.49 41.97 43.92
N TYR A 331 8.46 41.57 43.17
CA TYR A 331 8.08 42.17 41.90
C TYR A 331 6.59 42.50 41.90
N LYS A 332 6.24 43.72 41.50
CA LYS A 332 4.85 44.15 41.32
C LYS A 332 4.38 43.80 39.93
N VAL A 333 3.26 43.08 39.82
CA VAL A 333 2.67 42.66 38.54
C VAL A 333 1.67 43.73 38.08
N ARG A 334 1.84 44.23 36.85
CA ARG A 334 1.00 45.29 36.28
C ARG A 334 -0.18 44.76 35.48
N ARG A 335 0.07 43.81 34.58
CA ARG A 335 -0.95 43.23 33.69
C ARG A 335 -0.43 41.94 33.03
N GLU A 336 -1.36 41.13 32.54
CA GLU A 336 -1.04 40.02 31.63
C GLU A 336 -0.60 40.61 30.27
N THR A 337 0.53 40.14 29.74
CA THR A 337 0.91 40.40 28.35
C THR A 337 0.03 39.50 27.49
N GLY A 338 -0.47 39.94 26.33
CA GLY A 338 -1.39 39.16 25.45
C GLY A 338 -0.82 37.85 24.89
N VAL A 339 0.32 37.42 25.43
CA VAL A 339 1.08 36.21 25.19
C VAL A 339 0.37 35.04 25.89
N ARG A 340 -0.55 34.38 25.17
CA ARG A 340 -1.32 33.23 25.70
C ARG A 340 -0.47 31.98 25.96
N HIS A 341 0.73 31.90 25.40
CA HIS A 341 1.73 30.85 25.57
C HIS A 341 3.09 31.51 25.77
N ARG A 342 3.94 31.05 26.71
CA ARG A 342 5.38 31.30 26.61
C ARG A 342 5.77 30.74 25.24
N PRO A 343 6.16 31.56 24.24
CA PRO A 343 6.63 31.01 22.99
C PRO A 343 8.03 30.53 23.30
N ARG A 344 8.16 29.32 23.83
CA ARG A 344 9.48 28.72 23.99
C ARG A 344 9.90 27.88 22.81
N PHE A 345 9.02 27.43 21.91
CA PHE A 345 9.48 26.78 20.66
C PHE A 345 8.56 27.06 19.48
N GLY A 346 9.11 27.74 18.45
CA GLY A 346 8.71 27.54 17.06
C GLY A 346 9.21 26.18 16.56
N LEU A 347 9.14 25.94 15.25
CA LEU A 347 9.78 24.76 14.65
C LEU A 347 11.23 24.64 15.14
N THR A 348 11.66 23.41 15.39
CA THR A 348 13.01 23.11 15.85
C THR A 348 14.01 23.77 14.91
N PRO A 349 15.05 24.45 15.45
CA PRO A 349 15.97 25.21 14.62
C PRO A 349 16.64 24.29 13.59
N LEU A 350 16.77 24.78 12.36
CA LEU A 350 17.42 24.01 11.30
C LEU A 350 18.94 24.14 11.50
N VAL A 351 19.60 23.06 11.94
CA VAL A 351 21.04 23.02 12.24
C VAL A 351 21.71 21.97 11.36
N GLY A 352 22.87 22.27 10.78
CA GLY A 352 23.66 21.33 9.96
C GLY A 352 23.03 21.03 8.59
N ARG A 353 22.11 21.88 8.13
CA ARG A 353 21.32 21.68 6.89
C ARG A 353 21.31 22.92 5.98
N GLU A 354 22.18 23.89 6.25
CA GLU A 354 22.30 25.15 5.52
C GLU A 354 22.78 24.91 4.07
N GLN A 355 23.79 24.06 3.88
CA GLN A 355 24.28 23.68 2.55
C GLN A 355 23.23 22.89 1.73
N PRO A 356 22.60 21.82 2.26
CA PRO A 356 21.48 21.15 1.58
C PRO A 356 20.35 22.09 1.19
N LEU A 357 19.96 23.02 2.08
CA LEU A 357 18.89 23.99 1.79
C LEU A 357 19.28 24.95 0.65
N ALA A 358 20.51 25.47 0.66
CA ALA A 358 21.01 26.32 -0.42
C ALA A 358 21.04 25.60 -1.77
N ALA A 359 21.43 24.31 -1.79
CA ALA A 359 21.44 23.50 -3.00
C ALA A 359 20.02 23.20 -3.52
N LEU A 360 19.04 22.96 -2.64
CA LEU A 360 17.63 22.83 -3.03
C LEU A 360 17.07 24.13 -3.62
N LEU A 361 17.44 25.29 -3.06
CA LEU A 361 17.06 26.60 -3.62
C LEU A 361 17.67 26.84 -5.00
N ALA A 362 18.90 26.38 -5.24
CA ALA A 362 19.51 26.43 -6.57
C ALA A 362 18.79 25.54 -7.59
N LEU A 363 18.35 24.33 -7.19
CA LEU A 363 17.50 23.48 -8.02
C LEU A 363 16.14 24.12 -8.31
N TRP A 364 15.54 24.81 -7.33
CA TRP A 364 14.30 25.57 -7.52
C TRP A 364 14.47 26.70 -8.54
N GLN A 365 15.59 27.43 -8.49
CA GLN A 365 15.90 28.49 -9.47
C GLN A 365 16.07 27.94 -10.88
N ARG A 366 16.75 26.79 -11.04
CA ARG A 366 16.86 26.10 -12.33
C ARG A 366 15.50 25.63 -12.84
N ALA A 367 14.67 25.09 -11.97
CA ALA A 367 13.30 24.73 -12.34
C ALA A 367 12.50 25.95 -12.83
N GLY A 368 12.65 27.11 -12.19
CA GLY A 368 12.06 28.36 -12.65
C GLY A 368 12.48 28.82 -14.05
N GLN A 369 13.56 28.26 -14.62
CA GLN A 369 14.02 28.51 -16.00
C GLN A 369 13.37 27.57 -17.03
N GLY A 370 12.37 26.78 -16.62
CA GLY A 370 11.66 25.83 -17.49
C GLY A 370 12.26 24.42 -17.53
N GLU A 371 13.19 24.10 -16.61
CA GLU A 371 13.82 22.79 -16.49
C GLU A 371 13.04 21.88 -15.51
N LEU A 372 12.74 20.63 -15.90
CA LEU A 372 12.24 19.63 -14.94
C LEU A 372 13.40 19.08 -14.10
N CYS A 373 13.49 19.53 -12.85
CA CYS A 373 14.47 19.05 -11.88
C CYS A 373 13.88 17.94 -11.00
N LYS A 374 14.65 16.89 -10.71
CA LYS A 374 14.23 15.77 -9.85
C LYS A 374 15.31 15.47 -8.83
N LEU A 375 14.95 15.18 -7.59
CA LEU A 375 15.90 14.79 -6.55
C LEU A 375 15.24 13.85 -5.53
N LEU A 376 15.96 12.79 -5.17
CA LEU A 376 15.58 11.91 -4.06
C LEU A 376 16.47 12.19 -2.83
N ILE A 377 15.83 12.53 -1.71
CA ILE A 377 16.47 12.68 -0.41
C ILE A 377 16.27 11.39 0.40
N ARG A 378 17.38 10.70 0.70
CA ARG A 378 17.39 9.46 1.49
C ARG A 378 17.99 9.67 2.87
N GLY A 379 17.57 8.86 3.83
CA GLY A 379 18.11 8.85 5.18
C GLY A 379 17.17 8.22 6.19
N GLU A 380 17.67 7.97 7.40
CA GLU A 380 16.94 7.26 8.45
C GLU A 380 15.69 8.02 8.97
N PRO A 381 14.73 7.34 9.64
CA PRO A 381 13.63 8.00 10.34
C PRO A 381 14.14 9.08 11.30
N GLY A 382 13.47 10.24 11.35
CA GLY A 382 13.86 11.33 12.26
C GLY A 382 15.09 12.16 11.85
N ILE A 383 15.79 11.80 10.77
CA ILE A 383 17.03 12.46 10.32
C ILE A 383 16.86 13.91 9.82
N GLY A 384 15.61 14.38 9.65
CA GLY A 384 15.28 15.76 9.26
C GLY A 384 14.88 15.97 7.79
N LYS A 385 14.56 14.92 7.03
CA LYS A 385 14.12 15.02 5.62
C LYS A 385 12.93 15.97 5.44
N SER A 386 11.81 15.72 6.12
CA SER A 386 10.61 16.56 6.06
C SER A 386 10.86 17.98 6.58
N ARG A 387 11.75 18.14 7.58
CA ARG A 387 12.12 19.45 8.11
C ARG A 387 12.89 20.31 7.10
N LEU A 388 13.77 19.68 6.32
CA LEU A 388 14.50 20.31 5.22
C LEU A 388 13.54 20.74 4.09
N LEU A 389 12.62 19.87 3.69
CA LEU A 389 11.57 20.19 2.70
C LEU A 389 10.68 21.35 3.18
N HIS A 390 10.27 21.34 4.45
CA HIS A 390 9.53 22.44 5.05
C HIS A 390 10.33 23.76 5.04
N ALA A 391 11.64 23.70 5.32
CA ALA A 391 12.50 24.89 5.26
C ALA A 391 12.59 25.46 3.83
N LEU A 392 12.66 24.59 2.82
CA LEU A 392 12.59 24.99 1.41
C LEU A 392 11.26 25.67 1.09
N CYS A 393 10.11 25.05 1.44
CA CYS A 393 8.80 25.65 1.21
C CYS A 393 8.67 27.02 1.87
N HIS A 394 9.18 27.19 3.10
CA HIS A 394 9.19 28.47 3.79
C HIS A 394 10.06 29.51 3.05
N ALA A 395 11.27 29.13 2.62
CA ALA A 395 12.17 30.02 1.89
C ALA A 395 11.58 30.48 0.54
N ILE A 396 10.88 29.58 -0.18
CA ILE A 396 10.16 29.93 -1.42
C ILE A 396 9.01 30.91 -1.12
N ARG A 397 8.32 30.73 0.01
CA ARG A 397 7.21 31.60 0.42
C ARG A 397 7.64 33.00 0.85
N GLN A 398 8.89 33.18 1.29
CA GLN A 398 9.43 34.45 1.79
C GLN A 398 10.78 34.79 1.12
N PRO A 399 10.79 35.24 -0.15
CA PRO A 399 12.01 35.45 -0.93
C PRO A 399 12.98 36.48 -0.30
N ALA A 400 12.43 37.50 0.38
CA ALA A 400 13.22 38.58 1.00
C ALA A 400 14.11 38.11 2.16
N GLU A 401 13.81 36.98 2.82
CA GLU A 401 14.68 36.37 3.83
C GLU A 401 15.66 35.34 3.22
N ALA A 402 15.31 34.74 2.07
CA ALA A 402 16.11 33.71 1.41
C ALA A 402 17.43 34.25 0.81
N ASP A 403 17.43 35.49 0.31
CA ASP A 403 18.66 36.15 -0.18
C ASP A 403 19.71 36.34 0.93
N GLY A 404 19.28 36.51 2.18
CA GLY A 404 20.18 36.58 3.35
C GLY A 404 20.83 35.22 3.71
N VAL A 405 20.15 34.11 3.43
CA VAL A 405 20.70 32.74 3.63
C VAL A 405 21.69 32.39 2.53
N ALA A 406 21.37 32.72 1.27
CA ALA A 406 22.27 32.52 0.14
C ALA A 406 23.54 33.40 0.22
N SER A 407 23.44 34.64 0.74
CA SER A 407 24.62 35.51 0.94
C SER A 407 25.50 35.06 2.12
N ALA A 408 24.91 34.45 3.16
CA ALA A 408 25.63 33.91 4.30
C ALA A 408 26.42 32.63 3.95
N VAL A 409 25.94 31.81 3.01
CA VAL A 409 26.66 30.61 2.54
C VAL A 409 27.84 30.96 1.63
N ARG A 410 27.74 32.02 0.80
CA ARG A 410 28.86 32.49 -0.04
C ARG A 410 30.05 33.06 0.75
N THR A 411 29.87 33.42 2.01
CA THR A 411 30.94 33.96 2.88
C THR A 411 31.65 32.87 3.69
N PHE A 412 31.26 31.60 3.57
CA PHE A 412 31.81 30.49 4.35
C PHE A 412 33.20 29.99 3.86
N GLU A 413 33.71 30.48 2.73
CA GLU A 413 35.05 30.14 2.23
C GLU A 413 36.19 30.91 2.91
N GLY A 414 35.90 31.87 3.79
CA GLY A 414 36.89 32.64 4.55
C GLY A 414 36.74 32.42 6.06
N GLY A 415 37.65 31.66 6.66
CA GLY A 415 37.67 31.47 8.11
C GLY A 415 37.94 32.78 8.85
N GLU A 416 36.95 33.29 9.60
CA GLU A 416 37.08 33.75 10.99
C GLU A 416 35.73 34.25 11.56
N ARG A 417 35.49 33.85 12.83
CA ARG A 417 34.48 34.28 13.83
C ARG A 417 33.36 35.23 13.37
N TYR A 418 32.17 34.67 13.11
CA TYR A 418 30.88 35.34 13.32
C TYR A 418 29.89 34.40 14.01
N ALA A 419 29.13 34.94 14.96
CA ALA A 419 28.15 34.21 15.77
C ALA A 419 27.13 33.47 14.88
N GLN A 420 26.99 32.17 15.09
CA GLN A 420 26.01 31.29 14.45
C GLN A 420 24.60 31.90 14.61
N ARG A 421 24.07 32.48 13.53
CA ARG A 421 22.69 32.95 13.48
C ARG A 421 21.81 31.73 13.22
N THR A 422 21.33 31.08 14.28
CA THR A 422 20.34 30.01 14.17
C THR A 422 19.07 30.58 13.52
N LEU A 423 18.64 30.03 12.38
CA LEU A 423 17.39 30.42 11.73
C LEU A 423 16.20 30.01 12.61
N ARG A 424 15.58 30.99 13.28
CA ARG A 424 14.37 30.80 14.09
C ARG A 424 13.14 31.14 13.24
N PHE A 425 12.28 30.15 13.01
CA PHE A 425 11.05 30.30 12.25
C PHE A 425 9.86 30.61 13.17
N SER A 426 9.00 31.57 12.81
CA SER A 426 7.80 31.91 13.58
C SER A 426 6.65 30.93 13.30
N PRO A 427 5.88 30.49 14.33
CA PRO A 427 4.81 29.52 14.16
C PRO A 427 3.49 30.24 13.89
N ARG A 428 3.18 30.54 12.62
CA ARG A 428 1.81 30.87 12.17
C ARG A 428 1.77 31.02 10.65
N ALA A 429 1.51 29.91 9.96
CA ALA A 429 0.74 29.79 8.72
C ALA A 429 1.04 28.42 8.08
N GLU A 430 0.26 27.42 8.50
CA GLU A 430 -0.49 26.58 7.57
C GLU A 430 0.27 26.02 6.34
N LEU A 431 0.68 24.74 6.45
CA LEU A 431 0.51 23.77 5.36
C LEU A 431 -0.97 23.37 5.28
N ASN A 432 -1.87 24.35 5.26
CA ASN A 432 -3.26 24.12 4.95
C ASN A 432 -3.32 24.03 3.41
N PRO A 433 -3.73 22.90 2.84
CA PRO A 433 -3.83 22.72 1.40
C PRO A 433 -5.08 23.42 0.82
N THR A 434 -5.71 24.33 1.57
CA THR A 434 -6.71 25.24 1.00
C THR A 434 -6.02 26.07 -0.07
N ALA A 435 -6.40 25.80 -1.33
CA ALA A 435 -5.99 26.50 -2.55
C ALA A 435 -5.40 27.88 -2.24
N LEU A 436 -4.07 27.99 -2.36
CA LEU A 436 -3.47 29.31 -2.52
C LEU A 436 -4.28 30.01 -3.62
N PRO A 437 -4.76 31.25 -3.41
CA PRO A 437 -5.44 31.97 -4.47
C PRO A 437 -4.55 31.95 -5.72
N ASP A 438 -5.15 31.81 -6.90
CA ASP A 438 -4.52 31.71 -8.23
C ASP A 438 -3.55 32.86 -8.58
N THR A 439 -3.29 33.76 -7.63
CA THR A 439 -2.42 34.93 -7.68
C THR A 439 -1.04 34.72 -7.06
N SER A 440 -0.71 33.52 -6.54
CA SER A 440 0.65 33.24 -6.04
C SER A 440 1.64 33.06 -7.20
N PRO A 441 2.93 33.44 -7.07
CA PRO A 441 3.91 33.30 -8.16
C PRO A 441 4.49 31.88 -8.30
N TYR A 442 4.02 30.91 -7.51
CA TYR A 442 4.47 29.52 -7.50
C TYR A 442 3.38 28.61 -6.91
N ARG A 443 3.43 27.32 -7.26
CA ARG A 443 2.53 26.28 -6.73
C ARG A 443 3.33 25.19 -6.00
N ILE A 444 2.82 24.70 -4.87
CA ILE A 444 3.43 23.61 -4.10
C ILE A 444 2.39 22.49 -3.97
N LEU A 445 2.74 21.27 -4.36
CA LEU A 445 1.88 20.09 -4.31
C LEU A 445 2.54 19.01 -3.45
N PRO A 446 2.18 18.89 -2.16
CA PRO A 446 2.66 17.83 -1.30
C PRO A 446 1.80 16.57 -1.41
N LEU A 447 2.44 15.42 -1.54
CA LEU A 447 1.86 14.09 -1.51
C LEU A 447 2.53 13.32 -0.38
N HIS A 448 1.72 12.70 0.48
CA HIS A 448 2.20 11.95 1.63
C HIS A 448 1.86 10.48 1.48
N CYS A 449 2.87 9.64 1.59
CA CYS A 449 2.71 8.20 1.64
C CYS A 449 2.64 7.76 3.10
N PHE A 450 1.69 6.88 3.42
CA PHE A 450 1.54 6.33 4.76
C PHE A 450 1.50 4.82 4.69
N GLN A 451 2.08 4.16 5.68
CA GLN A 451 2.19 2.70 5.74
C GLN A 451 0.82 2.01 5.66
N GLU A 452 -0.19 2.57 6.31
CA GLU A 452 -1.54 2.04 6.42
C GLU A 452 -2.28 2.02 5.06
N TYR A 453 -1.85 2.87 4.13
CA TYR A 453 -2.49 3.06 2.82
C TYR A 453 -1.67 2.50 1.64
N GLN A 454 -0.55 1.82 1.90
CA GLN A 454 0.31 1.23 0.86
C GLN A 454 -0.40 0.18 -0.04
N HIS A 455 -1.55 -0.34 0.42
CA HIS A 455 -2.37 -1.30 -0.32
C HIS A 455 -3.56 -0.66 -1.04
N ILE A 456 -3.80 0.64 -0.83
CA ILE A 456 -4.89 1.36 -1.50
C ILE A 456 -4.36 1.88 -2.83
N PRO A 457 -4.88 1.40 -3.97
CA PRO A 457 -4.38 1.82 -5.28
C PRO A 457 -4.48 3.35 -5.44
N PHE A 458 -3.38 3.96 -5.87
CA PHE A 458 -3.29 5.37 -6.21
C PHE A 458 -3.51 6.35 -5.06
N TYR A 459 -3.39 5.92 -3.80
CA TYR A 459 -3.76 6.71 -2.63
C TYR A 459 -3.26 8.18 -2.64
N PRO A 460 -1.95 8.46 -2.78
CA PRO A 460 -1.47 9.84 -2.73
C PRO A 460 -1.90 10.68 -3.94
N LEU A 461 -2.16 10.06 -5.10
CA LEU A 461 -2.65 10.76 -6.29
C LEU A 461 -4.14 11.12 -6.17
N LEU A 462 -4.95 10.23 -5.57
CA LEU A 462 -6.33 10.54 -5.25
C LEU A 462 -6.41 11.70 -4.26
N GLY A 463 -5.60 11.69 -3.19
CA GLY A 463 -5.51 12.81 -2.24
C GLY A 463 -5.08 14.13 -2.88
N LEU A 464 -4.14 14.08 -3.84
CA LEU A 464 -3.76 15.24 -4.65
C LEU A 464 -4.95 15.79 -5.45
N LEU A 465 -5.70 14.93 -6.14
CA LEU A 465 -6.85 15.36 -6.93
C LEU A 465 -7.96 15.93 -6.04
N GLU A 466 -8.29 15.28 -4.93
CA GLU A 466 -9.30 15.78 -3.98
C GLU A 466 -8.93 17.19 -3.47
N THR A 467 -7.64 17.43 -3.25
CA THR A 467 -7.09 18.74 -2.86
C THR A 467 -7.23 19.77 -3.99
N LEU A 468 -6.81 19.43 -5.21
CA LEU A 468 -6.89 20.33 -6.37
C LEU A 468 -8.34 20.68 -6.73
N LEU A 469 -9.25 19.73 -6.58
CA LEU A 469 -10.68 19.91 -6.81
C LEU A 469 -11.39 20.61 -5.65
N ALA A 470 -10.70 20.86 -4.53
CA ALA A 470 -11.23 21.45 -3.32
C ALA A 470 -12.48 20.71 -2.80
N PHE A 471 -12.42 19.39 -2.72
CA PHE A 471 -13.50 18.59 -2.12
C PHE A 471 -13.59 18.86 -0.61
N ALA A 472 -14.79 19.21 -0.16
CA ALA A 472 -15.10 19.39 1.25
C ALA A 472 -15.77 18.12 1.81
N PRO A 473 -15.59 17.78 3.09
CA PRO A 473 -16.21 16.59 3.70
C PRO A 473 -17.73 16.53 3.58
N GLN A 474 -18.39 17.68 3.50
CA GLN A 474 -19.84 17.81 3.35
C GLN A 474 -20.34 17.85 1.89
N ASP A 475 -19.45 17.78 0.91
CA ASP A 475 -19.86 17.81 -0.49
C ASP A 475 -20.61 16.52 -0.87
N THR A 476 -21.77 16.67 -1.49
CA THR A 476 -22.48 15.55 -2.11
C THR A 476 -21.79 15.10 -3.39
N ASP A 477 -22.03 13.87 -3.86
CA ASP A 477 -21.42 13.37 -5.10
C ASP A 477 -21.74 14.26 -6.32
N ALA A 478 -22.92 14.88 -6.35
CA ALA A 478 -23.29 15.84 -7.39
C ALA A 478 -22.41 17.11 -7.36
N VAL A 479 -22.11 17.63 -6.16
CA VAL A 479 -21.21 18.78 -6.00
C VAL A 479 -19.77 18.41 -6.36
N ARG A 480 -19.30 17.24 -5.92
CA ARG A 480 -17.97 16.72 -6.26
C ARG A 480 -17.81 16.55 -7.77
N PHE A 481 -18.83 16.01 -8.45
CA PHE A 481 -18.83 15.86 -9.91
C PHE A 481 -18.83 17.22 -10.64
N ALA A 482 -19.62 18.19 -10.19
CA ALA A 482 -19.62 19.52 -10.78
C ALA A 482 -18.25 20.23 -10.63
N LYS A 483 -17.59 20.08 -9.48
CA LYS A 483 -16.23 20.58 -9.25
C LYS A 483 -15.21 19.91 -10.19
N LEU A 484 -15.28 18.59 -10.34
CA LEU A 484 -14.45 17.84 -11.29
C LEU A 484 -14.63 18.35 -12.73
N GLU A 485 -15.88 18.47 -13.19
CA GLU A 485 -16.16 18.90 -14.56
C GLU A 485 -15.64 20.33 -14.82
N ALA A 486 -15.90 21.25 -13.89
CA ALA A 486 -15.42 22.63 -13.99
C ALA A 486 -13.89 22.70 -14.02
N TYR A 487 -13.22 21.92 -13.17
CA TYR A 487 -11.76 21.91 -13.10
C TYR A 487 -11.13 21.32 -14.36
N CYS A 488 -11.63 20.19 -14.86
CA CYS A 488 -11.14 19.59 -16.11
C CYS A 488 -11.37 20.54 -17.30
N ARG A 489 -12.49 21.25 -17.36
CA ARG A 489 -12.74 22.23 -18.43
C ARG A 489 -11.78 23.41 -18.38
N ALA A 490 -11.37 23.84 -17.19
CA ALA A 490 -10.45 24.95 -16.99
C ALA A 490 -8.99 24.58 -17.28
N HIS A 491 -8.53 23.40 -16.82
CA HIS A 491 -7.11 23.03 -16.82
C HIS A 491 -6.76 21.91 -17.82
N LEU A 492 -7.74 21.25 -18.42
CA LEU A 492 -7.55 20.20 -19.43
C LEU A 492 -8.50 20.40 -20.63
N PRO A 493 -8.60 21.62 -21.22
CA PRO A 493 -9.66 21.95 -22.17
C PRO A 493 -9.66 21.06 -23.43
N GLY A 494 -8.50 20.57 -23.86
CA GLY A 494 -8.37 19.69 -25.03
C GLY A 494 -8.79 18.23 -24.78
N THR A 495 -8.82 17.78 -23.53
CA THR A 495 -9.05 16.37 -23.16
C THR A 495 -10.16 16.19 -22.12
N ALA A 496 -10.83 17.27 -21.69
CA ALA A 496 -11.84 17.25 -20.63
C ALA A 496 -12.97 16.24 -20.88
N ALA A 497 -13.49 16.15 -22.10
CA ALA A 497 -14.56 15.20 -22.45
C ALA A 497 -14.16 13.73 -22.25
N GLN A 498 -12.88 13.40 -22.40
CA GLN A 498 -12.34 12.07 -22.16
C GLN A 498 -11.94 11.87 -20.69
N CYS A 499 -11.36 12.91 -20.06
CA CYS A 499 -10.85 12.82 -18.69
C CYS A 499 -11.95 12.77 -17.63
N VAL A 500 -13.06 13.51 -17.81
CA VAL A 500 -14.12 13.61 -16.79
C VAL A 500 -14.73 12.24 -16.46
N PRO A 501 -15.16 11.40 -17.43
CA PRO A 501 -15.67 10.06 -17.12
C PRO A 501 -14.66 9.16 -16.41
N LEU A 502 -13.38 9.24 -16.79
CA LEU A 502 -12.30 8.43 -16.23
C LEU A 502 -11.99 8.83 -14.78
N LEU A 503 -11.77 10.13 -14.54
CA LEU A 503 -11.50 10.66 -13.21
C LEU A 503 -12.72 10.55 -12.29
N ALA A 504 -13.95 10.66 -12.81
CA ALA A 504 -15.16 10.45 -12.04
C ALA A 504 -15.25 9.00 -11.54
N ALA A 505 -15.03 8.02 -12.41
CA ALA A 505 -14.98 6.61 -12.02
C ALA A 505 -13.84 6.35 -11.02
N TRP A 506 -12.67 6.97 -11.21
CA TRP A 506 -11.52 6.83 -10.31
C TRP A 506 -11.75 7.43 -8.92
N LEU A 507 -12.43 8.59 -8.85
CA LEU A 507 -12.88 9.24 -7.62
C LEU A 507 -14.14 8.60 -7.01
N SER A 508 -14.60 7.48 -7.58
CA SER A 508 -15.77 6.71 -7.13
C SER A 508 -17.09 7.50 -7.17
N LEU A 509 -17.24 8.39 -8.15
CA LEU A 509 -18.50 9.09 -8.40
C LEU A 509 -19.44 8.19 -9.23
N PRO A 510 -20.75 8.13 -8.93
CA PRO A 510 -21.67 7.23 -9.63
C PRO A 510 -22.05 7.72 -11.04
N PRO A 511 -22.20 6.82 -12.04
CA PRO A 511 -22.64 7.17 -13.40
C PRO A 511 -24.02 7.85 -13.47
N ALA A 512 -24.86 7.66 -12.45
CA ALA A 512 -26.18 8.31 -12.33
C ALA A 512 -26.09 9.85 -12.34
N LEU A 513 -24.89 10.42 -12.19
CA LEU A 513 -24.61 11.86 -12.28
C LEU A 513 -24.58 12.40 -13.73
N GLY A 514 -24.85 11.56 -14.73
CA GLY A 514 -25.11 12.00 -16.11
C GLY A 514 -23.92 11.87 -17.07
N TYR A 515 -22.87 11.13 -16.70
CA TYR A 515 -21.77 10.79 -17.60
C TYR A 515 -21.84 9.32 -18.03
N ARG A 516 -21.37 9.02 -19.25
CA ARG A 516 -21.24 7.64 -19.72
C ARG A 516 -19.89 7.09 -19.27
N PRO A 517 -19.84 5.92 -18.58
CA PRO A 517 -18.58 5.24 -18.29
C PRO A 517 -17.76 5.05 -19.56
N SER A 518 -16.43 5.12 -19.43
CA SER A 518 -15.54 4.92 -20.57
C SER A 518 -15.67 3.49 -21.11
N ALA A 519 -15.78 3.36 -22.43
CA ALA A 519 -15.75 2.06 -23.12
C ALA A 519 -14.32 1.52 -23.29
N LEU A 520 -13.29 2.29 -22.91
CA LEU A 520 -11.90 1.84 -22.95
C LEU A 520 -11.71 0.64 -22.03
N ALA A 521 -10.87 -0.31 -22.45
CA ALA A 521 -10.44 -1.39 -21.57
C ALA A 521 -9.80 -0.80 -20.29
N PRO A 522 -10.00 -1.40 -19.10
CA PRO A 522 -9.51 -0.85 -17.83
C PRO A 522 -8.01 -0.45 -17.84
N ALA A 523 -7.14 -1.22 -18.52
CA ALA A 523 -5.71 -0.88 -18.63
C ALA A 523 -5.48 0.45 -19.37
N LYS A 524 -6.25 0.72 -20.44
CA LYS A 524 -6.22 1.98 -21.18
C LYS A 524 -6.84 3.13 -20.38
N GLN A 525 -7.84 2.85 -19.56
CA GLN A 525 -8.36 3.84 -18.62
C GLN A 525 -7.26 4.32 -17.67
N LYS A 526 -6.47 3.40 -17.10
CA LYS A 526 -5.32 3.74 -16.24
C LYS A 526 -4.27 4.59 -16.96
N GLU A 527 -3.92 4.22 -18.20
CA GLU A 527 -2.96 4.99 -19.00
C GLU A 527 -3.47 6.39 -19.36
N ALA A 528 -4.74 6.52 -19.72
CA ALA A 528 -5.38 7.81 -19.98
C ALA A 528 -5.44 8.67 -18.71
N ILE A 529 -5.68 8.07 -17.53
CA ILE A 529 -5.57 8.77 -16.24
C ILE A 529 -4.14 9.26 -16.00
N PHE A 530 -3.12 8.43 -16.25
CA PHE A 530 -1.73 8.84 -16.12
C PHE A 530 -1.37 9.99 -17.06
N ALA A 531 -1.79 9.91 -18.33
CA ALA A 531 -1.61 10.99 -19.29
C ALA A 531 -2.27 12.29 -18.82
N ALA A 532 -3.53 12.21 -18.36
CA ALA A 532 -4.27 13.36 -17.82
C ALA A 532 -3.57 13.99 -16.61
N LEU A 533 -2.96 13.19 -15.72
CA LEU A 533 -2.17 13.70 -14.59
C LEU A 533 -0.88 14.39 -15.05
N PHE A 534 -0.18 13.88 -16.06
CA PHE A 534 0.99 14.56 -16.63
C PHE A 534 0.64 15.86 -17.35
N ASP A 535 -0.46 15.85 -18.11
CA ASP A 535 -0.99 17.05 -18.74
C ASP A 535 -1.37 18.10 -17.70
N LEU A 536 -2.00 17.67 -16.60
CA LEU A 536 -2.33 18.55 -15.49
C LEU A 536 -1.07 19.15 -14.84
N LEU A 537 -0.04 18.34 -14.54
CA LEU A 537 1.23 18.86 -14.00
C LEU A 537 1.88 19.87 -14.95
N ARG A 538 1.85 19.62 -16.26
CA ARG A 538 2.38 20.54 -17.28
C ARG A 538 1.60 21.85 -17.35
N GLU A 539 0.26 21.78 -17.34
CA GLU A 539 -0.59 22.97 -17.35
C GLU A 539 -0.34 23.83 -16.11
N LEU A 540 -0.31 23.19 -14.93
CA LEU A 540 0.00 23.86 -13.67
C LEU A 540 1.38 24.53 -13.69
N ALA A 541 2.38 23.87 -14.27
CA ALA A 541 3.73 24.39 -14.40
C ALA A 541 3.87 25.52 -15.45
N THR A 542 2.94 25.60 -16.42
CA THR A 542 2.90 26.67 -17.43
C THR A 542 2.36 27.97 -16.83
N ALA A 543 1.38 27.85 -15.93
CA ALA A 543 0.84 29.01 -15.21
C ALA A 543 1.85 29.59 -14.21
N GLN A 544 2.61 28.74 -13.51
CA GLN A 544 3.57 29.14 -12.48
C GLN A 544 4.54 27.99 -12.15
N PRO A 545 5.78 28.27 -11.71
CA PRO A 545 6.70 27.24 -11.26
C PRO A 545 6.08 26.33 -10.19
N LEU A 546 6.30 25.02 -10.33
CA LEU A 546 5.66 23.98 -9.53
C LEU A 546 6.69 23.21 -8.70
N LEU A 547 6.49 23.15 -7.38
CA LEU A 547 7.21 22.27 -6.46
C LEU A 547 6.34 21.05 -6.14
N LEU A 548 6.67 19.90 -6.70
CA LEU A 548 6.02 18.62 -6.41
C LEU A 548 6.83 17.89 -5.33
N ILE A 549 6.21 17.56 -4.20
CA ILE A 549 6.85 16.85 -3.09
C ILE A 549 6.14 15.53 -2.90
N ILE A 550 6.85 14.40 -2.94
CA ILE A 550 6.31 13.09 -2.55
C ILE A 550 7.14 12.54 -1.40
N GLU A 551 6.56 12.53 -0.22
CA GLU A 551 7.23 12.08 0.99
C GLU A 551 7.01 10.59 1.24
N ASP A 552 8.07 9.95 1.75
CA ASP A 552 8.08 8.58 2.24
C ASP A 552 7.74 7.50 1.18
N LEU A 553 8.43 7.55 0.02
CA LEU A 553 8.23 6.62 -1.11
C LEU A 553 8.29 5.12 -0.79
N HIS A 554 8.86 4.75 0.35
CA HIS A 554 8.91 3.36 0.81
C HIS A 554 7.55 2.80 1.24
N TRP A 555 6.54 3.66 1.39
CA TRP A 555 5.14 3.28 1.63
C TRP A 555 4.23 3.55 0.43
N LEU A 556 4.80 3.82 -0.74
CA LEU A 556 4.05 4.09 -1.96
C LEU A 556 3.31 2.83 -2.42
N ASP A 557 2.05 2.96 -2.85
CA ASP A 557 1.30 1.85 -3.46
C ASP A 557 1.85 1.49 -4.85
N HIS A 558 1.60 0.26 -5.31
CA HIS A 558 2.17 -0.25 -6.56
C HIS A 558 1.77 0.59 -7.78
N SER A 559 0.51 1.04 -7.86
CA SER A 559 0.03 1.78 -9.00
C SER A 559 0.54 3.22 -9.03
N THR A 560 0.72 3.88 -7.87
CA THR A 560 1.45 5.16 -7.82
C THR A 560 2.93 4.97 -8.11
N LEU A 561 3.55 3.86 -7.70
CA LEU A 561 4.94 3.55 -8.07
C LEU A 561 5.11 3.43 -9.58
N GLU A 562 4.16 2.79 -10.26
CA GLU A 562 4.12 2.74 -11.73
C GLU A 562 4.00 4.15 -12.35
N TRP A 563 3.12 5.00 -11.81
CA TRP A 563 3.02 6.39 -12.25
C TRP A 563 4.33 7.16 -12.03
N LEU A 564 4.96 6.98 -10.86
CA LEU A 564 6.24 7.61 -10.50
C LEU A 564 7.37 7.17 -11.43
N GLN A 565 7.42 5.89 -11.83
CA GLN A 565 8.37 5.40 -12.83
C GLN A 565 8.22 6.16 -14.15
N ARG A 566 6.98 6.37 -14.61
CA ARG A 566 6.70 7.17 -15.82
C ARG A 566 7.05 8.65 -15.61
N LEU A 567 6.77 9.22 -14.43
CA LEU A 567 7.17 10.59 -14.07
C LEU A 567 8.70 10.74 -14.12
N ILE A 568 9.47 9.73 -13.74
CA ILE A 568 10.93 9.75 -13.76
C ILE A 568 11.47 9.73 -15.19
N ALA A 569 10.85 8.96 -16.08
CA ALA A 569 11.16 8.96 -17.51
C ALA A 569 10.67 10.22 -18.25
N TRP A 570 9.68 10.93 -17.70
CA TRP A 570 9.10 12.14 -18.30
C TRP A 570 10.10 13.31 -18.38
N ARG A 571 10.27 13.93 -19.56
CA ARG A 571 11.23 15.03 -19.82
C ARG A 571 10.61 16.22 -20.59
N PRO A 572 9.51 16.83 -20.11
CA PRO A 572 8.99 18.06 -20.69
C PRO A 572 9.92 19.25 -20.42
N ALA A 573 9.84 20.28 -21.25
CA ALA A 573 10.25 21.62 -20.87
C ALA A 573 9.14 22.23 -19.98
N ALA A 574 9.24 22.00 -18.68
CA ALA A 574 8.26 22.46 -17.69
C ALA A 574 8.97 22.93 -16.42
N ALA A 575 8.49 24.04 -15.84
CA ALA A 575 9.09 24.64 -14.64
C ALA A 575 8.72 23.86 -13.36
N ILE A 576 9.27 22.66 -13.21
CA ILE A 576 8.90 21.72 -12.14
C ILE A 576 10.14 21.29 -11.36
N LEU A 577 10.09 21.42 -10.03
CA LEU A 577 11.01 20.74 -9.11
C LEU A 577 10.26 19.60 -8.43
N ALA A 578 10.62 18.36 -8.72
CA ALA A 578 10.09 17.16 -8.07
C ALA A 578 11.07 16.66 -6.99
N LEU A 579 10.64 16.71 -5.73
CA LEU A 579 11.40 16.23 -4.59
C LEU A 579 10.77 14.98 -4.00
N PHE A 580 11.58 13.97 -3.79
CA PHE A 580 11.17 12.70 -3.21
C PHE A 580 11.89 12.47 -1.89
N SER A 581 11.24 11.81 -0.93
CA SER A 581 11.91 11.34 0.28
C SER A 581 11.71 9.84 0.49
N ALA A 582 12.76 9.13 0.94
CA ALA A 582 12.68 7.69 1.22
C ALA A 582 13.64 7.27 2.34
N ARG A 583 13.44 6.07 2.89
CA ARG A 583 14.42 5.41 3.76
C ARG A 583 15.48 4.67 2.93
N PRO A 584 16.66 4.36 3.49
CA PRO A 584 17.73 3.71 2.74
C PRO A 584 17.38 2.32 2.17
N GLN A 585 16.42 1.63 2.77
CA GLN A 585 15.96 0.32 2.30
C GLN A 585 15.17 0.38 0.97
N PHE A 586 14.69 1.56 0.57
CA PHE A 586 13.95 1.73 -0.67
C PHE A 586 14.91 1.76 -1.88
N GLN A 587 14.94 0.67 -2.63
CA GLN A 587 15.83 0.47 -3.79
C GLN A 587 15.03 0.11 -5.05
N PRO A 588 14.31 1.07 -5.66
CA PRO A 588 13.61 0.84 -6.91
C PRO A 588 14.61 0.74 -8.08
N SER A 589 14.20 0.06 -9.16
CA SER A 589 15.04 -0.21 -10.33
C SER A 589 15.55 1.03 -11.09
N TRP A 590 14.92 2.19 -10.90
CA TRP A 590 15.30 3.46 -11.54
C TRP A 590 16.30 4.30 -10.72
N LEU A 591 16.69 3.84 -9.53
CA LEU A 591 17.61 4.55 -8.64
C LEU A 591 19.04 4.55 -9.23
N GLY A 592 19.69 5.73 -9.29
CA GLY A 592 21.04 5.89 -9.84
C GLY A 592 21.07 6.74 -11.11
N ASP A 593 20.73 6.14 -12.26
CA ASP A 593 20.95 6.78 -13.57
C ASP A 593 19.92 7.86 -13.93
N ALA A 594 18.70 7.81 -13.37
CA ALA A 594 17.59 8.66 -13.81
C ALA A 594 17.24 9.82 -12.84
N VAL A 595 17.56 9.68 -11.55
CA VAL A 595 17.27 10.65 -10.48
C VAL A 595 18.47 10.73 -9.53
N PRO A 596 19.06 11.91 -9.28
CA PRO A 596 20.12 12.06 -8.31
C PRO A 596 19.62 11.76 -6.89
N VAL A 597 20.48 11.10 -6.10
CA VAL A 597 20.20 10.72 -4.72
C VAL A 597 21.10 11.51 -3.77
N TRP A 598 20.50 12.17 -2.78
CA TRP A 598 21.21 12.79 -1.66
C TRP A 598 20.95 12.00 -0.38
N GLU A 599 21.99 11.36 0.13
CA GLU A 599 21.97 10.76 1.46
C GLU A 599 22.16 11.85 2.51
N LEU A 600 21.21 11.94 3.42
CA LEU A 600 21.20 12.95 4.47
C LEU A 600 21.89 12.39 5.73
N PRO A 601 23.11 12.83 6.07
CA PRO A 601 23.87 12.24 7.17
C PRO A 601 23.31 12.65 8.54
N PRO A 602 23.61 11.90 9.61
CA PRO A 602 23.41 12.35 10.98
C PRO A 602 24.15 13.67 11.27
N LEU A 603 23.63 14.44 12.23
CA LEU A 603 24.27 15.64 12.73
C LEU A 603 25.59 15.28 13.43
N ALA A 604 26.62 16.08 13.16
CA ALA A 604 27.86 15.98 13.90
C ALA A 604 27.65 16.32 15.39
N PRO A 605 28.48 15.82 16.32
CA PRO A 605 28.34 16.13 17.76
C PRO A 605 28.26 17.64 18.07
N ALA A 606 29.02 18.46 17.36
CA ALA A 606 28.97 19.92 17.50
C ALA A 606 27.62 20.54 17.06
N GLU A 607 26.99 19.97 16.04
CA GLU A 607 25.67 20.37 15.55
C GLU A 607 24.58 19.92 16.53
N VAL A 608 24.70 18.73 17.12
CA VAL A 608 23.80 18.26 18.20
C VAL A 608 23.82 19.21 19.39
N VAL A 609 25.01 19.62 19.85
CA VAL A 609 25.16 20.61 20.94
C VAL A 609 24.53 21.95 20.54
N THR A 610 24.77 22.40 19.31
CA THR A 610 24.19 23.65 18.78
C THR A 610 22.67 23.60 18.78
N MET A 611 22.09 22.49 18.31
CA MET A 611 20.65 22.26 18.30
C MET A 611 20.08 22.22 19.72
N ALA A 612 20.73 21.50 20.64
CA ALA A 612 20.30 21.39 22.03
C ALA A 612 20.28 22.75 22.74
N HIS A 613 21.31 23.58 22.55
CA HIS A 613 21.35 24.94 23.12
C HIS A 613 20.34 25.89 22.48
N ALA A 614 20.10 25.77 21.18
CA ALA A 614 19.10 26.56 20.50
C ALA A 614 17.66 26.21 20.98
N MET A 615 17.48 24.98 21.46
CA MET A 615 16.26 24.48 22.08
C MET A 615 16.20 24.68 23.61
N ALA A 616 17.29 24.91 24.32
CA ALA A 616 17.23 25.16 25.75
C ALA A 616 18.41 26.01 26.20
N GLU A 617 18.10 27.19 26.73
CA GLU A 617 19.11 28.18 27.17
C GLU A 617 19.99 27.68 28.33
N GLN A 618 19.53 26.68 29.11
CA GLN A 618 20.27 26.12 30.25
C GLN A 618 20.11 24.59 30.31
N LEU A 619 21.11 23.86 29.82
CA LEU A 619 21.24 22.41 29.97
C LEU A 619 22.52 22.10 30.77
N PRO A 620 22.47 21.27 31.84
CA PRO A 620 23.67 20.82 32.54
C PRO A 620 24.61 20.06 31.61
N ALA A 621 25.93 20.18 31.79
CA ALA A 621 26.93 19.52 30.94
C ALA A 621 26.70 17.99 30.85
N ALA A 622 26.42 17.33 31.99
CA ALA A 622 26.13 15.90 32.02
C ALA A 622 24.90 15.50 31.18
N MET A 623 23.90 16.38 31.05
CA MET A 623 22.72 16.16 30.20
C MET A 623 23.06 16.36 28.72
N LEU A 624 23.90 17.35 28.39
CA LEU A 624 24.38 17.55 27.02
C LEU A 624 25.25 16.38 26.54
N ASP A 625 26.16 15.89 27.37
CA ASP A 625 26.98 14.70 27.07
C ASP A 625 26.10 13.48 26.86
N TRP A 626 25.05 13.33 27.68
CA TRP A 626 24.06 12.27 27.53
C TRP A 626 23.26 12.38 26.21
N ILE A 627 22.80 13.58 25.85
CA ILE A 627 22.11 13.85 24.57
C ILE A 627 23.03 13.51 23.39
N VAL A 628 24.28 13.98 23.41
CA VAL A 628 25.24 13.74 22.33
C VAL A 628 25.55 12.24 22.18
N ALA A 629 25.71 11.54 23.30
CA ALA A 629 26.05 10.11 23.30
C ALA A 629 24.91 9.19 22.87
N ARG A 630 23.64 9.59 23.03
CA ARG A 630 22.48 8.73 22.73
C ARG A 630 21.62 9.18 21.54
N ALA A 631 21.75 10.42 21.08
CA ALA A 631 20.96 10.90 19.96
C ALA A 631 21.46 10.36 18.60
N ASP A 632 22.67 9.78 18.53
CA ASP A 632 23.33 9.30 17.30
C ASP A 632 23.29 10.30 16.14
N GLY A 633 23.27 11.60 16.46
CA GLY A 633 23.13 12.68 15.48
C GLY A 633 21.75 12.77 14.82
N VAL A 634 20.75 12.02 15.24
CA VAL A 634 19.38 12.10 14.70
C VAL A 634 18.67 13.33 15.30
N PRO A 635 18.33 14.37 14.50
CA PRO A 635 17.74 15.60 15.02
C PRO A 635 16.48 15.38 15.86
N LEU A 636 15.61 14.46 15.44
CA LEU A 636 14.42 14.13 16.21
C LEU A 636 14.77 13.65 17.62
N PHE A 637 15.82 12.85 17.78
CA PHE A 637 16.20 12.33 19.10
C PHE A 637 16.76 13.46 19.97
N VAL A 638 17.56 14.36 19.40
CA VAL A 638 18.03 15.57 20.08
C VAL A 638 16.84 16.40 20.58
N GLU A 639 15.83 16.60 19.73
CA GLU A 639 14.63 17.34 20.08
C GLU A 639 13.87 16.70 21.26
N GLU A 640 13.62 15.40 21.15
CA GLU A 640 12.87 14.63 22.15
C GLU A 640 13.60 14.59 23.51
N MET A 641 14.92 14.41 23.49
CA MET A 641 15.76 14.38 24.69
C MET A 641 15.85 15.74 25.39
N VAL A 642 15.98 16.84 24.64
CA VAL A 642 16.02 18.20 25.21
C VAL A 642 14.67 18.59 25.83
N GLN A 643 13.55 18.16 25.24
CA GLN A 643 12.21 18.44 25.78
C GLN A 643 11.96 17.77 27.15
N LEU A 644 12.64 16.65 27.45
CA LEU A 644 12.50 15.90 28.70
C LEU A 644 13.55 16.21 29.77
N ALA A 645 14.63 16.90 29.40
CA ALA A 645 15.65 17.35 30.35
C ALA A 645 15.09 18.07 31.61
N PRO A 646 13.99 18.86 31.55
CA PRO A 646 13.43 19.52 32.74
C PRO A 646 12.71 18.58 33.72
N THR A 647 12.21 17.43 33.27
CA THR A 647 11.37 16.51 34.08
C THR A 647 12.17 15.39 34.76
N HIS A 648 13.39 15.08 34.30
CA HIS A 648 14.18 13.92 34.75
C HIS A 648 15.48 14.27 35.51
N VAL A 649 15.56 15.44 36.16
CA VAL A 649 16.82 16.00 36.71
C VAL A 649 17.46 15.19 37.87
N ALA A 650 16.90 14.05 38.33
CA ALA A 650 17.52 13.33 39.45
C ALA A 650 17.38 11.80 39.58
N GLN A 651 16.49 11.06 38.89
CA GLN A 651 16.27 9.65 39.27
C GLN A 651 16.17 8.54 38.20
N SER A 652 16.18 8.83 36.90
CA SER A 652 16.54 7.85 35.86
C SER A 652 16.36 8.51 34.50
N ILE A 653 17.44 8.72 33.77
CA ILE A 653 17.35 9.15 32.38
C ILE A 653 17.08 7.87 31.56
N PRO A 654 15.99 7.78 30.77
CA PRO A 654 15.65 6.56 30.02
C PRO A 654 16.80 6.10 29.12
N ASP A 655 17.02 4.79 29.01
CA ASP A 655 18.18 4.24 28.29
C ASP A 655 17.96 4.19 26.77
N THR A 656 16.71 4.08 26.31
CA THR A 656 16.36 4.04 24.88
C THR A 656 15.34 5.11 24.46
N LEU A 657 15.27 5.38 23.16
CA LEU A 657 14.24 6.25 22.58
C LEU A 657 12.82 5.72 22.84
N GLN A 658 12.61 4.41 22.80
CA GLN A 658 11.28 3.85 23.03
C GLN A 658 10.81 4.12 24.46
N ASP A 659 11.70 3.98 25.45
CA ASP A 659 11.42 4.31 26.84
C ASP A 659 11.10 5.81 27.01
N LEU A 660 11.80 6.64 26.24
CA LEU A 660 11.60 8.09 26.21
C LEU A 660 10.20 8.46 25.67
N LEU A 661 9.81 7.90 24.52
CA LEU A 661 8.50 8.15 23.91
C LEU A 661 7.37 7.56 24.77
N ALA A 662 7.61 6.40 25.40
CA ALA A 662 6.68 5.79 26.34
C ALA A 662 6.47 6.67 27.59
N ALA A 663 7.55 7.20 28.16
CA ALA A 663 7.49 8.10 29.32
C ALA A 663 6.72 9.39 29.00
N ARG A 664 6.90 9.98 27.79
CA ARG A 664 6.09 11.13 27.34
C ARG A 664 4.62 10.79 27.25
N LEU A 665 4.29 9.64 26.70
CA LEU A 665 2.91 9.19 26.59
C LEU A 665 2.29 8.95 27.97
N ASP A 666 3.04 8.35 28.90
CA ASP A 666 2.61 8.13 30.29
C ASP A 666 2.36 9.44 31.04
N ALA A 667 3.19 10.46 30.81
CA ALA A 667 3.02 11.78 31.41
C ALA A 667 1.71 12.48 31.00
N THR A 668 1.02 12.01 29.95
CA THR A 668 -0.30 12.54 29.55
C THR A 668 -1.47 11.99 30.37
N GLY A 669 -1.21 11.05 31.28
CA GLY A 669 -2.21 10.51 32.20
C GLY A 669 -3.41 9.90 31.47
N GLY A 670 -4.62 10.37 31.80
CA GLY A 670 -5.86 9.88 31.20
C GLY A 670 -5.95 10.05 29.67
N ALA A 671 -5.19 10.98 29.09
CA ALA A 671 -5.16 11.21 27.64
C ALA A 671 -4.38 10.12 26.88
N LYS A 672 -3.53 9.33 27.56
CA LYS A 672 -2.79 8.19 26.96
C LYS A 672 -3.72 7.23 26.24
N ARG A 673 -4.88 6.91 26.81
CA ARG A 673 -5.85 5.99 26.20
C ARG A 673 -6.41 6.52 24.88
N ILE A 674 -6.59 7.84 24.76
CA ILE A 674 -7.05 8.48 23.53
C ILE A 674 -5.97 8.44 22.46
N ALA A 675 -4.71 8.71 22.84
CA ALA A 675 -3.57 8.57 21.93
C ALA A 675 -3.41 7.12 21.43
N GLN A 676 -3.58 6.13 22.32
CA GLN A 676 -3.58 4.72 21.94
C GLN A 676 -4.68 4.38 20.92
N GLN A 677 -5.93 4.81 21.15
CA GLN A 677 -7.02 4.60 20.21
C GLN A 677 -6.78 5.29 18.87
N ALA A 678 -6.30 6.53 18.89
CA ALA A 678 -5.92 7.30 17.72
C ALA A 678 -4.81 6.59 16.91
N ALA A 679 -3.78 6.09 17.59
CA ALA A 679 -2.70 5.35 16.96
C ALA A 679 -3.15 4.01 16.34
N THR A 680 -4.24 3.41 16.81
CA THR A 680 -4.85 2.24 16.16
C THR A 680 -5.62 2.61 14.89
N ILE A 681 -6.12 3.85 14.76
CA ILE A 681 -6.72 4.36 13.51
C ILE A 681 -5.62 4.59 12.48
N GLY A 682 -4.53 5.24 12.90
CA GLY A 682 -3.38 5.52 12.06
C GLY A 682 -2.72 6.85 12.42
N ARG A 683 -1.64 7.20 11.72
CA ARG A 683 -0.92 8.47 11.94
C ARG A 683 -1.81 9.72 11.79
N GLU A 684 -2.77 9.67 10.86
CA GLU A 684 -3.81 10.68 10.67
C GLU A 684 -5.17 10.08 11.03
N PHE A 685 -5.98 10.83 11.78
CA PHE A 685 -7.29 10.36 12.24
C PHE A 685 -8.32 11.49 12.35
N SER A 686 -9.58 11.19 12.06
CA SER A 686 -10.68 12.15 12.18
C SER A 686 -11.24 12.21 13.60
N TYR A 687 -11.64 13.41 14.04
CA TYR A 687 -12.36 13.59 15.29
C TYR A 687 -13.63 12.74 15.35
N ALA A 688 -14.41 12.73 14.25
CA ALA A 688 -15.68 12.01 14.16
C ALA A 688 -15.53 10.50 14.41
N LEU A 689 -14.50 9.86 13.85
CA LEU A 689 -14.25 8.43 14.09
C LEU A 689 -13.74 8.20 15.53
N LEU A 690 -12.78 9.00 16.00
CA LEU A 690 -12.24 8.87 17.35
C LEU A 690 -13.32 9.09 18.43
N GLN A 691 -14.24 10.02 18.20
CA GLN A 691 -15.37 10.29 19.08
C GLN A 691 -16.27 9.08 19.26
N ARG A 692 -16.51 8.31 18.20
CA ARG A 692 -17.33 7.08 18.25
C ARG A 692 -16.61 5.93 18.97
N LEU A 693 -15.28 5.90 18.91
CA LEU A 693 -14.46 4.89 19.60
C LEU A 693 -14.27 5.19 21.09
N SER A 694 -14.20 6.48 21.40
CA SER A 694 -14.05 7.03 22.74
C SER A 694 -15.29 6.75 23.61
N ALA A 695 -15.07 6.38 24.87
CA ALA A 695 -16.14 6.34 25.88
C ALA A 695 -16.36 7.69 26.58
N LEU A 696 -15.57 8.72 26.22
CA LEU A 696 -15.64 10.07 26.79
C LEU A 696 -16.74 10.90 26.12
N THR A 697 -17.28 11.86 26.87
CA THR A 697 -18.15 12.91 26.31
C THR A 697 -17.35 13.78 25.33
N PRO A 698 -18.00 14.49 24.38
CA PRO A 698 -17.30 15.33 23.40
C PRO A 698 -16.37 16.37 24.06
N SER A 699 -16.82 16.97 25.17
CA SER A 699 -16.03 17.93 25.95
C SER A 699 -14.78 17.30 26.60
N ALA A 700 -14.90 16.10 27.16
CA ALA A 700 -13.78 15.39 27.77
C ALA A 700 -12.79 14.86 26.74
N LEU A 701 -13.28 14.42 25.57
CA LEU A 701 -12.42 14.05 24.44
C LEU A 701 -11.63 15.26 23.92
N GLN A 702 -12.29 16.42 23.78
CA GLN A 702 -11.61 17.66 23.37
C GLN A 702 -10.52 18.07 24.38
N ALA A 703 -10.81 17.95 25.68
CA ALA A 703 -9.82 18.20 26.73
C ALA A 703 -8.63 17.22 26.65
N ALA A 704 -8.88 15.93 26.39
CA ALA A 704 -7.81 14.95 26.20
C ALA A 704 -6.95 15.26 24.95
N LEU A 705 -7.57 15.61 23.82
CA LEU A 705 -6.86 16.04 22.61
C LEU A 705 -6.03 17.30 22.85
N GLN A 706 -6.54 18.27 23.63
CA GLN A 706 -5.78 19.45 24.04
C GLN A 706 -4.56 19.09 24.89
N VAL A 707 -4.67 18.12 25.81
CA VAL A 707 -3.53 17.60 26.58
C VAL A 707 -2.48 16.98 25.65
N LEU A 708 -2.90 16.17 24.67
CA LEU A 708 -1.98 15.56 23.70
C LEU A 708 -1.29 16.61 22.81
N GLN A 709 -2.00 17.68 22.43
CA GLN A 709 -1.41 18.81 21.69
C GLN A 709 -0.44 19.63 22.54
N GLN A 710 -0.77 19.89 23.82
CA GLN A 710 0.11 20.56 24.77
C GLN A 710 1.38 19.74 25.04
N ALA A 711 1.23 18.42 25.15
CA ALA A 711 2.33 17.46 25.22
C ALA A 711 3.09 17.29 23.89
N ARG A 712 2.65 17.97 22.82
CA ARG A 712 3.23 17.96 21.46
C ARG A 712 3.27 16.59 20.79
N LEU A 713 2.37 15.67 21.18
CA LEU A 713 2.29 14.35 20.56
C LEU A 713 1.51 14.38 19.24
N ILE A 714 0.48 15.24 19.19
CA ILE A 714 -0.38 15.44 18.02
C ILE A 714 -0.49 16.93 17.66
N GLU A 715 -0.92 17.20 16.45
CA GLU A 715 -1.28 18.52 15.95
C GLU A 715 -2.60 18.49 15.18
N ALA A 716 -3.19 19.66 14.95
CA ALA A 716 -4.40 19.76 14.13
C ALA A 716 -4.04 19.50 12.67
N GLY A 717 -4.81 18.62 12.02
CA GLY A 717 -4.73 18.36 10.59
C GLY A 717 -5.70 19.22 9.79
N ASN A 718 -6.09 18.77 8.60
CA ASN A 718 -7.04 19.45 7.75
C ASN A 718 -8.48 19.25 8.23
N GLY A 719 -9.26 20.32 8.32
CA GLY A 719 -10.65 20.27 8.78
C GLY A 719 -10.78 19.78 10.23
N GLU A 720 -11.50 18.68 10.45
CA GLU A 720 -11.71 18.05 11.78
C GLU A 720 -10.77 16.85 12.03
N SER A 721 -9.60 16.80 11.38
CA SER A 721 -8.60 15.74 11.58
C SER A 721 -7.47 16.16 12.51
N PHE A 722 -6.76 15.18 13.03
CA PHE A 722 -5.55 15.33 13.82
C PHE A 722 -4.45 14.42 13.26
N LEU A 723 -3.20 14.83 13.45
CA LEU A 723 -2.02 14.11 12.99
C LEU A 723 -1.05 13.89 14.15
N PHE A 724 -0.48 12.71 14.28
CA PHE A 724 0.73 12.52 15.09
C PHE A 724 1.90 13.24 14.45
N LYS A 725 2.59 14.09 15.21
CA LYS A 725 3.73 14.88 14.70
C LYS A 725 4.78 14.01 14.03
N HIS A 726 5.00 12.81 14.57
CA HIS A 726 5.95 11.84 14.06
C HIS A 726 5.36 10.43 14.05
N ALA A 727 5.71 9.65 13.01
CA ALA A 727 5.32 8.24 12.91
C ALA A 727 5.78 7.42 14.14
N LEU A 728 6.98 7.69 14.66
CA LEU A 728 7.51 7.02 15.86
C LEU A 728 6.65 7.24 17.12
N LEU A 729 5.97 8.40 17.24
CA LEU A 729 5.05 8.66 18.35
C LEU A 729 3.75 7.86 18.19
N CYS A 730 3.26 7.74 16.96
CA CYS A 730 2.14 6.86 16.63
C CYS A 730 2.50 5.41 16.97
N ASP A 731 3.67 4.94 16.53
CA ASP A 731 4.17 3.58 16.78
C ASP A 731 4.32 3.30 18.28
N ALA A 732 4.93 4.23 19.04
CA ALA A 732 5.06 4.10 20.48
C ALA A 732 3.68 4.03 21.18
N ALA A 733 2.74 4.88 20.77
CA ALA A 733 1.38 4.84 21.29
C ALA A 733 0.65 3.53 20.94
N TYR A 734 0.80 3.05 19.70
CA TYR A 734 0.24 1.78 19.26
C TYR A 734 0.84 0.59 20.02
N GLN A 735 2.16 0.52 20.12
CA GLN A 735 2.90 -0.57 20.78
C GLN A 735 2.72 -0.59 22.30
N SER A 736 2.45 0.56 22.93
CA SER A 736 2.13 0.64 24.36
C SER A 736 0.84 -0.08 24.76
N GLN A 737 0.04 -0.55 23.79
CA GLN A 737 -1.18 -1.31 24.04
C GLN A 737 -0.90 -2.82 24.07
N PRO A 738 -1.43 -3.55 25.08
CA PRO A 738 -1.42 -5.01 25.06
C PRO A 738 -2.08 -5.55 23.78
N LYS A 739 -1.57 -6.67 23.24
CA LYS A 739 -2.08 -7.28 21.99
C LYS A 739 -3.60 -7.49 22.00
N ALA A 740 -4.16 -7.98 23.12
CA ALA A 740 -5.60 -8.17 23.27
C ALA A 740 -6.40 -6.86 23.17
N GLN A 741 -5.88 -5.76 23.74
CA GLN A 741 -6.52 -4.45 23.66
C GLN A 741 -6.48 -3.89 22.24
N ARG A 742 -5.37 -4.07 21.51
CA ARG A 742 -5.25 -3.69 20.09
C ARG A 742 -6.30 -4.40 19.25
N GLN A 743 -6.44 -5.71 19.40
CA GLN A 743 -7.45 -6.50 18.68
C GLN A 743 -8.88 -6.01 18.94
N VAL A 744 -9.21 -5.66 20.19
CA VAL A 744 -10.52 -5.09 20.54
C VAL A 744 -10.72 -3.73 19.86
N THR A 745 -9.71 -2.85 19.91
CA THR A 745 -9.79 -1.53 19.28
C THR A 745 -9.94 -1.64 17.76
N HIS A 746 -9.18 -2.50 17.08
CA HIS A 746 -9.30 -2.77 15.65
C HIS A 746 -10.71 -3.25 15.26
N ARG A 747 -11.28 -4.21 16.00
CA ARG A 747 -12.68 -4.66 15.76
C ARG A 747 -13.69 -3.54 15.90
N ARG A 748 -13.51 -2.67 16.90
CA ARG A 748 -14.40 -1.50 17.09
C ARG A 748 -14.27 -0.50 15.95
N ILE A 749 -13.05 -0.23 15.48
CA ILE A 749 -12.81 0.65 14.32
C ILE A 749 -13.53 0.09 13.09
N ALA A 750 -13.33 -1.19 12.76
CA ALA A 750 -13.96 -1.81 11.61
C ALA A 750 -15.50 -1.74 11.68
N ALA A 751 -16.08 -2.03 12.85
CA ALA A 751 -17.53 -1.96 13.05
C ALA A 751 -18.10 -0.53 12.93
N GLU A 752 -17.39 0.48 13.42
CA GLU A 752 -17.82 1.88 13.31
C GLU A 752 -17.73 2.39 11.87
N LEU A 753 -16.66 2.02 11.15
CA LEU A 753 -16.50 2.34 9.74
C LEU A 753 -17.62 1.74 8.88
N GLU A 754 -17.94 0.46 9.09
CA GLU A 754 -18.99 -0.24 8.37
C GLU A 754 -20.38 0.37 8.62
N ARG A 755 -20.68 0.77 9.86
CA ARG A 755 -22.02 1.28 10.23
C ARG A 755 -22.25 2.75 9.90
N HIS A 756 -21.23 3.59 10.07
CA HIS A 756 -21.40 5.04 10.07
C HIS A 756 -20.59 5.76 8.99
N PHE A 757 -19.71 5.04 8.29
CA PHE A 757 -18.87 5.57 7.21
C PHE A 757 -18.96 4.66 5.98
N SER A 758 -20.18 4.29 5.58
CA SER A 758 -20.44 3.34 4.48
C SER A 758 -19.77 3.74 3.16
N ALA A 759 -19.76 5.03 2.82
CA ALA A 759 -19.04 5.54 1.65
C ALA A 759 -17.53 5.24 1.71
N LEU A 760 -16.90 5.35 2.89
CA LEU A 760 -15.50 4.99 3.08
C LEU A 760 -15.30 3.47 3.00
N ALA A 761 -16.23 2.68 3.54
CA ALA A 761 -16.19 1.22 3.46
C ALA A 761 -16.32 0.69 2.03
N GLU A 762 -17.10 1.37 1.18
CA GLU A 762 -17.26 1.03 -0.24
C GLU A 762 -16.07 1.49 -1.09
N THR A 763 -15.51 2.66 -0.79
CA THR A 763 -14.39 3.24 -1.56
C THR A 763 -13.01 2.75 -1.12
N ARG A 764 -12.87 2.26 0.12
CA ARG A 764 -11.60 1.77 0.71
C ARG A 764 -11.80 0.47 1.52
N PRO A 765 -12.30 -0.61 0.90
CA PRO A 765 -12.53 -1.89 1.58
C PRO A 765 -11.26 -2.51 2.20
N GLU A 766 -10.07 -2.19 1.68
CA GLU A 766 -8.76 -2.61 2.19
C GLU A 766 -8.60 -2.23 3.67
N LEU A 767 -9.08 -1.05 4.04
CA LEU A 767 -8.96 -0.53 5.40
C LEU A 767 -9.80 -1.36 6.38
N LEU A 768 -11.03 -1.72 6.00
CA LEU A 768 -11.86 -2.62 6.80
C LEU A 768 -11.24 -4.02 6.86
N ALA A 769 -10.69 -4.51 5.76
CA ALA A 769 -10.03 -5.82 5.71
C ALA A 769 -8.86 -5.89 6.70
N GLN A 770 -8.03 -4.85 6.74
CA GLN A 770 -6.91 -4.73 7.69
C GLN A 770 -7.40 -4.66 9.13
N HIS A 771 -8.35 -3.79 9.47
CA HIS A 771 -8.85 -3.68 10.85
C HIS A 771 -9.57 -4.96 11.31
N TRP A 772 -10.36 -5.62 10.46
CA TRP A 772 -10.94 -6.91 10.83
C TRP A 772 -9.86 -7.97 11.04
N GLY A 773 -8.85 -8.04 10.17
CA GLY A 773 -7.74 -9.00 10.26
C GLY A 773 -6.90 -8.81 11.52
N LEU A 774 -6.42 -7.59 11.76
CA LEU A 774 -5.70 -7.21 12.98
C LEU A 774 -6.58 -7.33 14.23
N GLY A 775 -7.89 -7.26 14.07
CA GLY A 775 -8.89 -7.52 15.10
C GLY A 775 -9.10 -9.00 15.44
N GLY A 776 -8.54 -9.92 14.67
CA GLY A 776 -8.72 -11.37 14.80
C GLY A 776 -10.03 -11.90 14.23
N ALA A 777 -10.74 -11.13 13.41
CA ALA A 777 -12.00 -11.52 12.78
C ALA A 777 -11.75 -11.99 11.32
N THR A 778 -11.38 -13.26 11.16
CA THR A 778 -10.98 -13.84 9.87
C THR A 778 -12.03 -13.70 8.78
N LEU A 779 -13.29 -14.04 9.06
CA LEU A 779 -14.35 -14.06 8.04
C LEU A 779 -14.68 -12.65 7.50
N PRO A 780 -14.96 -11.63 8.34
CA PRO A 780 -15.14 -10.26 7.84
C PRO A 780 -13.91 -9.74 7.08
N ALA A 781 -12.70 -10.01 7.57
CA ALA A 781 -11.48 -9.58 6.92
C ALA A 781 -11.34 -10.16 5.50
N LEU A 782 -11.64 -11.46 5.33
CA LEU A 782 -11.64 -12.15 4.05
C LEU A 782 -12.63 -11.52 3.07
N GLU A 783 -13.86 -11.23 3.51
CA GLU A 783 -14.88 -10.61 2.65
C GLU A 783 -14.45 -9.24 2.14
N TYR A 784 -13.81 -8.43 3.00
CA TYR A 784 -13.32 -7.11 2.62
C TYR A 784 -12.05 -7.19 1.75
N TRP A 785 -11.14 -8.15 1.96
CA TRP A 785 -10.03 -8.39 1.05
C TRP A 785 -10.49 -8.82 -0.34
N LEU A 786 -11.53 -9.67 -0.42
CA LEU A 786 -12.15 -10.01 -1.69
C LEU A 786 -12.71 -8.75 -2.37
N LYS A 787 -13.54 -7.95 -1.66
CA LYS A 787 -14.07 -6.68 -2.20
C LYS A 787 -12.96 -5.74 -2.70
N ALA A 788 -11.87 -5.63 -1.95
CA ALA A 788 -10.69 -4.85 -2.34
C ALA A 788 -10.03 -5.35 -3.62
N GLY A 789 -9.82 -6.66 -3.76
CA GLY A 789 -9.28 -7.25 -5.00
C GLY A 789 -10.20 -6.96 -6.19
N GLN A 790 -11.50 -7.14 -6.03
CA GLN A 790 -12.48 -6.89 -7.10
C GLN A 790 -12.55 -5.41 -7.51
N ARG A 791 -12.35 -4.51 -6.56
CA ARG A 791 -12.27 -3.07 -6.82
C ARG A 791 -10.98 -2.71 -7.55
N ALA A 792 -9.85 -3.24 -7.11
CA ALA A 792 -8.56 -3.02 -7.76
C ALA A 792 -8.57 -3.51 -9.22
N GLU A 793 -9.22 -4.64 -9.52
CA GLU A 793 -9.46 -5.12 -10.90
C GLU A 793 -10.19 -4.09 -11.77
N ARG A 794 -11.25 -3.47 -11.26
CA ARG A 794 -12.04 -2.47 -12.01
C ARG A 794 -11.21 -1.24 -12.39
N HIS A 795 -10.12 -0.98 -11.69
CA HIS A 795 -9.20 0.14 -11.95
C HIS A 795 -7.88 -0.30 -12.59
N SER A 796 -7.75 -1.57 -13.04
CA SER A 796 -6.49 -2.14 -13.53
C SER A 796 -5.30 -1.99 -12.58
N ALA A 797 -5.58 -1.93 -11.29
CA ALA A 797 -4.60 -2.06 -10.22
C ALA A 797 -4.32 -3.55 -9.99
N ASN A 798 -3.85 -4.23 -11.04
CA ASN A 798 -3.77 -5.70 -11.06
C ASN A 798 -2.77 -6.24 -10.03
N ARG A 799 -1.70 -5.50 -9.72
CA ARG A 799 -0.72 -5.93 -8.73
C ARG A 799 -1.32 -5.90 -7.32
N GLU A 800 -2.00 -4.81 -6.97
CA GLU A 800 -2.75 -4.70 -5.71
C GLU A 800 -3.87 -5.73 -5.63
N ALA A 801 -4.58 -6.00 -6.74
CA ALA A 801 -5.60 -7.06 -6.78
C ALA A 801 -4.99 -8.42 -6.42
N LEU A 802 -3.83 -8.77 -6.97
CA LEU A 802 -3.11 -10.01 -6.64
C LEU A 802 -2.66 -10.02 -5.16
N ASP A 803 -2.18 -8.91 -4.61
CA ASP A 803 -1.81 -8.79 -3.19
C ASP A 803 -3.03 -8.98 -2.27
N HIS A 804 -4.18 -8.41 -2.64
CA HIS A 804 -5.44 -8.55 -1.91
C HIS A 804 -5.93 -10.01 -1.93
N TYR A 805 -5.84 -10.69 -3.08
CA TYR A 805 -6.18 -12.11 -3.17
C TYR A 805 -5.20 -12.99 -2.41
N ALA A 806 -3.91 -12.65 -2.40
CA ALA A 806 -2.94 -13.34 -1.55
C ALA A 806 -3.23 -13.14 -0.06
N ALA A 807 -3.64 -11.94 0.36
CA ALA A 807 -4.08 -11.68 1.73
C ALA A 807 -5.33 -12.48 2.12
N ALA A 808 -6.31 -12.58 1.22
CA ALA A 808 -7.50 -13.41 1.43
C ALA A 808 -7.14 -14.90 1.54
N LEU A 809 -6.26 -15.44 0.68
CA LEU A 809 -5.80 -16.84 0.75
C LEU A 809 -5.09 -17.15 2.07
N ARG A 810 -4.23 -16.25 2.59
CA ARG A 810 -3.61 -16.42 3.91
C ARG A 810 -4.63 -16.53 5.04
N LEU A 811 -5.74 -15.81 4.96
CA LEU A 811 -6.82 -15.92 5.95
C LEU A 811 -7.60 -17.23 5.81
N ILE A 812 -7.82 -17.69 4.58
CA ILE A 812 -8.47 -18.97 4.27
C ILE A 812 -7.69 -20.15 4.85
N ASP A 813 -6.36 -20.09 4.85
CA ASP A 813 -5.51 -21.11 5.46
C ASP A 813 -5.70 -21.25 6.98
N THR A 814 -6.26 -20.23 7.64
CA THR A 814 -6.58 -20.27 9.08
C THR A 814 -7.99 -20.80 9.38
N LEU A 815 -8.84 -20.97 8.37
CA LEU A 815 -10.18 -21.52 8.54
C LEU A 815 -10.13 -23.05 8.67
N PRO A 816 -11.01 -23.66 9.48
CA PRO A 816 -11.12 -25.11 9.55
C PRO A 816 -11.51 -25.69 8.18
N ALA A 817 -11.02 -26.90 7.88
CA ALA A 817 -11.38 -27.59 6.65
C ALA A 817 -12.89 -27.85 6.59
N GLY A 818 -13.52 -27.52 5.46
CA GLY A 818 -14.96 -27.68 5.28
C GLY A 818 -15.48 -26.93 4.05
N ALA A 819 -16.78 -27.09 3.78
CA ALA A 819 -17.43 -26.52 2.60
C ALA A 819 -17.32 -24.99 2.52
N GLU A 820 -17.44 -24.29 3.66
CA GLU A 820 -17.32 -22.83 3.69
C GLU A 820 -15.92 -22.33 3.31
N ARG A 821 -14.86 -22.99 3.82
CA ARG A 821 -13.47 -22.70 3.43
C ARG A 821 -13.28 -22.91 1.93
N ASN A 822 -13.73 -24.06 1.42
CA ASN A 822 -13.58 -24.43 0.02
C ASN A 822 -14.30 -23.44 -0.91
N GLN A 823 -15.53 -23.04 -0.56
CA GLN A 823 -16.29 -22.07 -1.35
C GLN A 823 -15.59 -20.70 -1.43
N ARG A 824 -15.00 -20.24 -0.33
CA ARG A 824 -14.27 -18.96 -0.29
C ARG A 824 -12.96 -19.03 -1.07
N GLU A 825 -12.22 -20.13 -0.90
CA GLU A 825 -10.98 -20.38 -1.63
C GLU A 825 -11.23 -20.46 -3.13
N PHE A 826 -12.31 -21.14 -3.55
CA PHE A 826 -12.75 -21.18 -4.93
C PHE A 826 -12.91 -19.77 -5.51
N ILE A 827 -13.73 -18.91 -4.88
CA ILE A 827 -14.01 -17.55 -5.36
C ILE A 827 -12.71 -16.74 -5.53
N VAL A 828 -11.81 -16.80 -4.54
CA VAL A 828 -10.54 -16.05 -4.58
C VAL A 828 -9.62 -16.58 -5.68
N GLN A 829 -9.52 -17.90 -5.85
CA GLN A 829 -8.66 -18.50 -6.87
C GLN A 829 -9.17 -18.23 -8.30
N VAL A 830 -10.49 -18.24 -8.53
CA VAL A 830 -11.07 -17.86 -9.84
C VAL A 830 -10.65 -16.44 -10.21
N ARG A 831 -10.86 -15.48 -9.29
CA ARG A 831 -10.54 -14.07 -9.54
C ARG A 831 -9.04 -13.85 -9.72
N ARG A 832 -8.23 -14.46 -8.86
CA ARG A 832 -6.77 -14.45 -8.99
C ARG A 832 -6.31 -14.99 -10.34
N GLY A 833 -6.89 -16.10 -10.81
CA GLY A 833 -6.58 -16.68 -12.12
C GLY A 833 -6.86 -15.71 -13.28
N ILE A 834 -8.00 -15.02 -13.26
CA ILE A 834 -8.36 -14.02 -14.27
C ILE A 834 -7.36 -12.86 -14.28
N VAL A 835 -7.00 -12.34 -13.11
CA VAL A 835 -6.02 -11.24 -13.01
C VAL A 835 -4.63 -11.70 -13.47
N LEU A 836 -4.23 -12.94 -13.17
CA LEU A 836 -2.97 -13.50 -13.64
C LEU A 836 -2.93 -13.62 -15.16
N LEU A 837 -4.01 -14.03 -15.82
CA LEU A 837 -4.09 -14.01 -17.30
C LEU A 837 -3.91 -12.59 -17.85
N ALA A 838 -4.46 -11.57 -17.18
CA ALA A 838 -4.32 -10.18 -17.60
C ALA A 838 -2.90 -9.61 -17.37
N VAL A 839 -2.17 -10.09 -16.36
CA VAL A 839 -0.82 -9.60 -16.00
C VAL A 839 0.28 -10.36 -16.72
N GLU A 840 0.16 -11.68 -16.80
CA GLU A 840 1.21 -12.59 -17.28
C GLU A 840 0.93 -13.13 -18.70
N GLY A 841 -0.27 -12.89 -19.25
CA GLY A 841 -0.68 -13.35 -20.58
C GLY A 841 -1.47 -14.67 -20.58
N LEU A 842 -1.96 -15.07 -21.76
CA LEU A 842 -2.90 -16.19 -21.94
C LEU A 842 -2.30 -17.55 -21.52
N GLY A 843 -0.98 -17.73 -21.55
CA GLY A 843 -0.27 -18.95 -21.13
C GLY A 843 0.29 -18.96 -19.72
N SER A 844 -0.16 -18.06 -18.84
CA SER A 844 0.37 -17.93 -17.48
C SER A 844 0.31 -19.27 -16.69
N PRO A 845 1.45 -19.82 -16.25
CA PRO A 845 1.46 -21.02 -15.41
C PRO A 845 0.84 -20.74 -14.04
N ASN A 846 0.97 -19.52 -13.52
CA ASN A 846 0.36 -19.12 -12.26
C ASN A 846 -1.16 -19.06 -12.37
N ALA A 847 -1.70 -18.56 -13.50
CA ALA A 847 -3.13 -18.58 -13.77
C ALA A 847 -3.64 -20.02 -13.84
N ALA A 848 -2.93 -20.89 -14.56
CA ALA A 848 -3.27 -22.32 -14.62
C ALA A 848 -3.32 -22.94 -13.21
N LEU A 849 -2.32 -22.70 -12.35
CA LEU A 849 -2.31 -23.20 -10.98
C LEU A 849 -3.49 -22.68 -10.15
N ALA A 850 -3.85 -21.40 -10.29
CA ALA A 850 -5.01 -20.82 -9.62
C ALA A 850 -6.31 -21.52 -10.05
N PHE A 851 -6.53 -21.70 -11.35
CA PHE A 851 -7.73 -22.39 -11.84
C PHE A 851 -7.77 -23.88 -11.50
N HIS A 852 -6.62 -24.58 -11.50
CA HIS A 852 -6.57 -25.98 -11.04
C HIS A 852 -6.92 -26.09 -9.55
N SER A 853 -6.45 -25.15 -8.74
CA SER A 853 -6.80 -25.06 -7.33
C SER A 853 -8.31 -24.85 -7.18
N ALA A 854 -8.89 -23.89 -7.91
CA ALA A 854 -10.34 -23.67 -7.94
C ALA A 854 -11.10 -24.94 -8.35
N LEU A 855 -10.67 -25.64 -9.41
CA LEU A 855 -11.33 -26.87 -9.87
C LEU A 855 -11.29 -27.98 -8.82
N SER A 856 -10.18 -28.13 -8.09
CA SER A 856 -10.05 -29.15 -7.04
C SER A 856 -11.01 -28.94 -5.86
N LEU A 857 -11.38 -27.68 -5.61
CA LEU A 857 -12.33 -27.25 -4.58
C LEU A 857 -13.79 -27.36 -5.06
N CYS A 858 -13.98 -27.56 -6.36
CA CYS A 858 -15.27 -27.56 -7.06
C CYS A 858 -16.01 -28.92 -7.03
N ARG A 859 -15.62 -29.87 -6.17
CA ARG A 859 -16.21 -31.23 -6.12
C ARG A 859 -17.74 -31.24 -5.89
N ASP A 860 -18.30 -30.17 -5.34
CA ASP A 860 -19.75 -30.00 -5.11
C ASP A 860 -20.43 -28.96 -6.03
N LEU A 861 -19.66 -28.22 -6.84
CA LEU A 861 -20.13 -27.21 -7.78
C LEU A 861 -20.01 -27.76 -9.21
N GLU A 862 -20.73 -28.84 -9.49
CA GLU A 862 -20.77 -29.46 -10.83
C GLU A 862 -21.54 -28.60 -11.87
N GLN A 863 -22.14 -27.48 -11.46
CA GLN A 863 -23.12 -26.74 -12.27
C GLN A 863 -23.01 -25.23 -12.08
N GLY A 864 -23.15 -24.46 -13.19
CA GLY A 864 -23.31 -23.00 -13.17
C GLY A 864 -22.18 -22.19 -13.81
N VAL A 865 -22.36 -20.86 -13.81
CA VAL A 865 -21.49 -19.89 -14.51
C VAL A 865 -20.04 -19.92 -14.01
N GLU A 866 -19.82 -20.11 -12.71
CA GLU A 866 -18.46 -20.07 -12.14
C GLU A 866 -17.65 -21.32 -12.49
N ALA A 867 -18.27 -22.51 -12.49
CA ALA A 867 -17.62 -23.72 -12.97
C ALA A 867 -17.22 -23.59 -14.45
N PHE A 868 -18.10 -22.99 -15.27
CA PHE A 868 -17.79 -22.68 -16.66
C PHE A 868 -16.58 -21.75 -16.78
N ARG A 869 -16.51 -20.66 -16.00
CA ARG A 869 -15.37 -19.74 -16.04
C ARG A 869 -14.05 -20.39 -15.67
N VAL A 870 -14.03 -21.27 -14.67
CA VAL A 870 -12.81 -22.00 -14.28
C VAL A 870 -12.33 -22.90 -15.40
N LEU A 871 -13.23 -23.71 -15.98
CA LEU A 871 -12.87 -24.58 -17.10
C LEU A 871 -12.46 -23.78 -18.33
N TRP A 872 -13.10 -22.63 -18.59
CA TRP A 872 -12.70 -21.73 -19.66
C TRP A 872 -11.32 -21.12 -19.41
N GLY A 873 -11.03 -20.65 -18.20
CA GLY A 873 -9.71 -20.14 -17.82
C GLY A 873 -8.61 -21.20 -17.93
N LEU A 874 -8.91 -22.45 -17.56
CA LEU A 874 -8.00 -23.59 -17.78
C LEU A 874 -7.80 -23.88 -19.27
N TRP A 875 -8.87 -23.82 -20.06
CA TRP A 875 -8.79 -24.02 -21.51
C TRP A 875 -7.85 -22.99 -22.12
N VAL A 876 -8.05 -21.70 -21.83
CA VAL A 876 -7.17 -20.60 -22.27
C VAL A 876 -5.71 -20.85 -21.88
N ALA A 877 -5.46 -21.17 -20.60
CA ALA A 877 -4.11 -21.42 -20.10
C ALA A 877 -3.43 -22.67 -20.70
N THR A 878 -4.20 -23.59 -21.27
CA THR A 878 -3.69 -24.83 -21.88
C THR A 878 -3.33 -24.62 -23.36
N LEU A 879 -3.87 -23.60 -24.03
CA LEU A 879 -3.65 -23.36 -25.46
C LEU A 879 -2.16 -23.16 -25.81
N ASP A 880 -1.37 -22.54 -24.93
CA ASP A 880 0.07 -22.33 -25.14
C ASP A 880 0.88 -23.64 -25.06
N ARG A 881 0.32 -24.69 -24.45
CA ARG A 881 0.95 -26.00 -24.30
C ARG A 881 0.53 -26.98 -25.39
N SER A 882 -0.78 -27.22 -25.52
CA SER A 882 -1.30 -28.22 -26.45
C SER A 882 -2.79 -28.05 -26.71
N PHE A 883 -3.18 -27.92 -27.98
CA PHE A 883 -4.58 -27.95 -28.41
C PHE A 883 -5.22 -29.34 -28.20
N ALA A 884 -4.42 -30.40 -28.15
CA ALA A 884 -4.92 -31.75 -27.86
C ALA A 884 -5.30 -31.89 -26.37
N GLU A 885 -4.48 -31.36 -25.46
CA GLU A 885 -4.83 -31.31 -24.02
C GLU A 885 -6.06 -30.43 -23.78
N ALA A 886 -6.16 -29.30 -24.49
CA ALA A 886 -7.28 -28.37 -24.40
C ALA A 886 -8.62 -28.95 -24.91
N GLU A 887 -8.59 -29.99 -25.77
CA GLU A 887 -9.80 -30.61 -26.32
C GLU A 887 -10.71 -31.20 -25.23
N LEU A 888 -10.12 -31.79 -24.19
CA LEU A 888 -10.89 -32.38 -23.09
C LEU A 888 -11.67 -31.30 -22.32
N LEU A 889 -11.07 -30.13 -22.11
CA LEU A 889 -11.69 -28.99 -21.44
C LEU A 889 -12.82 -28.40 -22.29
N ALA A 890 -12.61 -28.29 -23.61
CA ALA A 890 -13.64 -27.85 -24.55
C ALA A 890 -14.88 -28.76 -24.51
N GLN A 891 -14.68 -30.08 -24.46
CA GLN A 891 -15.78 -31.04 -24.34
C GLN A 891 -16.49 -30.95 -22.98
N GLN A 892 -15.75 -30.70 -21.90
CA GLN A 892 -16.35 -30.49 -20.57
C GLN A 892 -17.21 -29.22 -20.53
N LEU A 893 -16.76 -28.13 -21.14
CA LEU A 893 -17.52 -26.88 -21.25
C LEU A 893 -18.84 -27.07 -22.01
N LEU A 894 -18.84 -27.84 -23.10
CA LEU A 894 -20.08 -28.19 -23.81
C LEU A 894 -21.05 -28.97 -22.90
N ARG A 895 -20.56 -30.01 -22.21
CA ARG A 895 -21.39 -30.81 -21.29
C ARG A 895 -22.01 -29.97 -20.16
N LEU A 896 -21.29 -28.97 -19.64
CA LEU A 896 -21.84 -28.07 -18.63
C LEU A 896 -23.04 -27.27 -19.15
N THR A 897 -23.07 -26.93 -20.44
CA THR A 897 -24.18 -26.16 -21.00
C THR A 897 -25.47 -26.95 -21.14
N GLU A 898 -25.37 -28.26 -21.36
CA GLU A 898 -26.52 -29.19 -21.45
C GLU A 898 -27.30 -29.32 -20.13
N ALA A 899 -26.71 -28.93 -19.00
CA ALA A 899 -27.28 -29.08 -17.66
C ALA A 899 -28.13 -27.89 -17.16
N GLY A 900 -28.44 -26.90 -18.00
CA GLY A 900 -29.34 -25.78 -17.65
C GLY A 900 -28.63 -24.53 -17.12
N VAL A 901 -27.73 -23.96 -17.92
CA VAL A 901 -27.01 -22.70 -17.62
C VAL A 901 -27.51 -21.52 -18.45
N GLU A 902 -27.01 -20.32 -18.16
CA GLU A 902 -27.31 -19.10 -18.91
C GLU A 902 -27.11 -19.26 -20.44
N PRO A 903 -28.05 -18.79 -21.28
CA PRO A 903 -28.01 -19.03 -22.73
C PRO A 903 -26.73 -18.57 -23.44
N TYR A 904 -26.13 -17.45 -23.01
CA TYR A 904 -24.90 -16.92 -23.62
C TYR A 904 -23.70 -17.87 -23.44
N LEU A 905 -23.72 -18.76 -22.44
CA LEU A 905 -22.65 -19.74 -22.23
C LEU A 905 -22.65 -20.84 -23.31
N HIS A 906 -23.79 -21.13 -23.93
CA HIS A 906 -23.83 -22.06 -25.07
C HIS A 906 -23.07 -21.50 -26.26
N VAL A 907 -23.21 -20.19 -26.53
CA VAL A 907 -22.43 -19.50 -27.58
C VAL A 907 -20.94 -19.68 -27.32
N GLN A 908 -20.50 -19.44 -26.08
CA GLN A 908 -19.09 -19.56 -25.71
C GLN A 908 -18.58 -21.00 -25.76
N ALA A 909 -19.36 -21.99 -25.33
CA ALA A 909 -18.97 -23.39 -25.36
C ALA A 909 -18.78 -23.90 -26.79
N HIS A 910 -19.70 -23.53 -27.69
CA HIS A 910 -19.60 -23.85 -29.11
C HIS A 910 -18.43 -23.13 -29.77
N TYR A 911 -18.16 -21.86 -29.42
CA TYR A 911 -16.96 -21.16 -29.86
C TYR A 911 -15.69 -21.91 -29.46
N VAL A 912 -15.54 -22.25 -28.18
CA VAL A 912 -14.37 -22.96 -27.63
C VAL A 912 -14.14 -24.29 -28.35
N ALA A 913 -15.19 -25.10 -28.53
CA ALA A 913 -15.10 -26.36 -29.23
C ALA A 913 -14.74 -26.19 -30.72
N GLY A 914 -15.34 -25.20 -31.38
CA GLY A 914 -15.07 -24.88 -32.78
C GLY A 914 -13.63 -24.39 -32.99
N ASN A 915 -13.16 -23.48 -32.13
CA ASN A 915 -11.79 -22.97 -32.11
C ASN A 915 -10.79 -24.12 -31.93
N ASN A 916 -10.99 -24.98 -30.92
CA ASN A 916 -10.07 -26.08 -30.66
C ASN A 916 -10.04 -27.11 -31.82
N ALA A 917 -11.21 -27.41 -32.41
CA ALA A 917 -11.30 -28.30 -33.57
C ALA A 917 -10.60 -27.71 -34.81
N PHE A 918 -10.64 -26.39 -35.00
CA PHE A 918 -9.92 -25.71 -36.08
C PHE A 918 -8.41 -25.97 -35.98
N TRP A 919 -7.80 -25.68 -34.82
CA TRP A 919 -6.35 -25.86 -34.62
C TRP A 919 -5.93 -27.33 -34.77
N LEU A 920 -6.75 -28.28 -34.32
CA LEU A 920 -6.50 -29.72 -34.52
C LEU A 920 -6.72 -30.20 -35.98
N GLY A 921 -7.12 -29.31 -36.90
CA GLY A 921 -7.39 -29.65 -38.30
C GLY A 921 -8.67 -30.48 -38.50
N LYS A 922 -9.56 -30.53 -37.51
CA LYS A 922 -10.88 -31.21 -37.57
C LYS A 922 -11.91 -30.25 -38.17
N LEU A 923 -11.74 -29.91 -39.46
CA LEU A 923 -12.46 -28.81 -40.11
C LEU A 923 -13.99 -28.98 -40.11
N ALA A 924 -14.50 -30.21 -40.23
CA ALA A 924 -15.94 -30.48 -40.19
C ALA A 924 -16.54 -30.18 -38.81
N ASP A 925 -15.87 -30.59 -37.74
CA ASP A 925 -16.30 -30.28 -36.37
C ASP A 925 -16.19 -28.80 -36.06
N SER A 926 -15.10 -28.15 -36.50
CA SER A 926 -14.92 -26.70 -36.42
C SER A 926 -16.13 -25.99 -37.01
N ARG A 927 -16.47 -26.27 -38.26
CA ARG A 927 -17.62 -25.65 -38.95
C ARG A 927 -18.92 -25.86 -38.19
N ARG A 928 -19.23 -27.10 -37.81
CA ARG A 928 -20.46 -27.46 -37.09
C ARG A 928 -20.62 -26.66 -35.80
N HIS A 929 -19.57 -26.56 -35.01
CA HIS A 929 -19.63 -25.84 -33.73
C HIS A 929 -19.67 -24.33 -33.92
N LEU A 930 -18.91 -23.75 -34.85
CA LEU A 930 -18.90 -22.31 -35.08
C LEU A 930 -20.22 -21.80 -35.70
N GLU A 931 -20.83 -22.58 -36.60
CA GLU A 931 -22.19 -22.28 -37.10
C GLU A 931 -23.23 -22.32 -35.98
N ALA A 932 -23.13 -23.28 -35.06
CA ALA A 932 -24.00 -23.35 -33.89
C ALA A 932 -23.81 -22.15 -32.94
N ALA A 933 -22.57 -21.72 -32.68
CA ALA A 933 -22.30 -20.53 -31.87
C ALA A 933 -22.97 -19.28 -32.46
N LEU A 934 -22.85 -19.07 -33.78
CA LEU A 934 -23.47 -17.95 -34.48
C LEU A 934 -25.00 -18.03 -34.47
N ALA A 935 -25.58 -19.22 -34.67
CA ALA A 935 -27.03 -19.43 -34.66
C ALA A 935 -27.66 -19.17 -33.28
N LEU A 936 -26.92 -19.44 -32.20
CA LEU A 936 -27.37 -19.23 -30.82
C LEU A 936 -27.21 -17.78 -30.34
N TYR A 937 -26.37 -16.99 -31.02
CA TYR A 937 -26.07 -15.62 -30.60
C TYR A 937 -27.29 -14.69 -30.72
N GLN A 938 -27.45 -13.82 -29.71
CA GLN A 938 -28.41 -12.73 -29.71
C GLN A 938 -27.69 -11.42 -29.30
N PRO A 939 -28.05 -10.26 -29.84
CA PRO A 939 -27.42 -8.98 -29.50
C PRO A 939 -27.42 -8.66 -27.99
N VAL A 940 -28.44 -9.10 -27.26
CA VAL A 940 -28.55 -8.91 -25.80
C VAL A 940 -27.42 -9.61 -25.02
N TYR A 941 -26.77 -10.62 -25.61
CA TYR A 941 -25.66 -11.34 -24.97
C TYR A 941 -24.32 -10.59 -25.08
N HIS A 942 -24.25 -9.51 -25.87
CA HIS A 942 -23.01 -8.80 -26.16
C HIS A 942 -22.24 -8.36 -24.91
N GLU A 943 -22.91 -7.64 -24.00
CA GLU A 943 -22.29 -7.13 -22.77
C GLU A 943 -21.84 -8.26 -21.85
N ALA A 944 -22.65 -9.33 -21.74
CA ALA A 944 -22.31 -10.49 -20.91
C ALA A 944 -21.07 -11.23 -21.44
N LEU A 945 -20.95 -11.44 -22.76
CA LEU A 945 -19.80 -12.13 -23.32
C LEU A 945 -18.50 -11.35 -23.10
N ILE A 946 -18.52 -10.04 -23.34
CA ILE A 946 -17.34 -9.19 -23.11
C ILE A 946 -16.98 -9.11 -21.63
N ALA A 947 -17.97 -8.89 -20.75
CA ALA A 947 -17.71 -8.76 -19.32
C ALA A 947 -17.13 -10.04 -18.71
N GLN A 948 -17.49 -11.21 -19.25
CA GLN A 948 -17.09 -12.50 -18.68
C GLN A 948 -15.84 -13.08 -19.33
N PHE A 949 -15.61 -12.82 -20.63
CA PHE A 949 -14.56 -13.48 -21.43
C PHE A 949 -13.62 -12.51 -22.16
N GLY A 950 -13.84 -11.19 -22.05
CA GLY A 950 -13.00 -10.15 -22.63
C GLY A 950 -13.26 -9.84 -24.10
N GLU A 951 -14.03 -10.69 -24.80
CA GLU A 951 -14.31 -10.55 -26.23
C GLU A 951 -15.71 -11.03 -26.59
N ASN A 952 -16.16 -10.68 -27.80
CA ASN A 952 -17.43 -11.15 -28.32
C ASN A 952 -17.25 -12.46 -29.10
N SER A 953 -17.77 -13.55 -28.54
CA SER A 953 -17.63 -14.92 -29.06
C SER A 953 -18.27 -15.14 -30.43
N ALA A 954 -19.25 -14.33 -30.83
CA ALA A 954 -19.84 -14.42 -32.16
C ALA A 954 -18.91 -13.81 -33.22
N VAL A 955 -18.23 -12.71 -32.91
CA VAL A 955 -17.20 -12.13 -33.78
C VAL A 955 -16.05 -13.13 -33.99
N THR A 956 -15.55 -13.71 -32.90
CA THR A 956 -14.45 -14.69 -32.99
C THR A 956 -14.89 -15.96 -33.71
N SER A 957 -16.13 -16.42 -33.49
CA SER A 957 -16.68 -17.58 -34.21
C SER A 957 -16.81 -17.34 -35.71
N GLY A 958 -17.34 -16.18 -36.12
CA GLY A 958 -17.54 -15.85 -37.53
C GLY A 958 -16.23 -15.76 -38.32
N ILE A 959 -15.19 -15.21 -37.71
CA ILE A 959 -13.86 -15.13 -38.32
C ILE A 959 -13.24 -16.52 -38.51
N ILE A 960 -13.21 -17.36 -37.46
CA ILE A 960 -12.62 -18.71 -37.57
C ILE A 960 -13.44 -19.58 -38.53
N LEU A 961 -14.76 -19.36 -38.60
CA LEU A 961 -15.61 -20.02 -39.58
C LEU A 961 -15.20 -19.62 -41.00
N SER A 962 -14.88 -18.35 -41.26
CA SER A 962 -14.40 -17.91 -42.57
C SER A 962 -13.10 -18.63 -42.99
N TRP A 963 -12.18 -18.84 -42.05
CA TRP A 963 -10.95 -19.62 -42.30
C TRP A 963 -11.25 -21.08 -42.56
N THR A 964 -12.14 -21.68 -41.75
CA THR A 964 -12.57 -23.07 -41.90
C THR A 964 -13.22 -23.31 -43.27
N LEU A 965 -14.10 -22.40 -43.70
CA LEU A 965 -14.76 -22.45 -45.02
C LEU A 965 -13.73 -22.38 -46.15
N TRP A 966 -12.74 -21.49 -46.05
CA TRP A 966 -11.69 -21.41 -47.06
C TRP A 966 -10.88 -22.70 -47.12
N LEU A 967 -10.45 -23.25 -45.98
CA LEU A 967 -9.71 -24.51 -45.94
C LEU A 967 -10.50 -25.66 -46.58
N GLN A 968 -11.81 -25.74 -46.32
CA GLN A 968 -12.70 -26.75 -46.91
C GLN A 968 -12.97 -26.58 -48.41
N GLY A 969 -12.54 -25.48 -49.03
CA GLY A 969 -12.70 -25.22 -50.46
C GLY A 969 -13.91 -24.36 -50.82
N PHE A 970 -14.41 -23.54 -49.89
CA PHE A 970 -15.52 -22.59 -50.10
C PHE A 970 -15.04 -21.12 -50.01
N PRO A 971 -14.21 -20.65 -50.96
CA PRO A 971 -13.62 -19.31 -50.95
C PRO A 971 -14.61 -18.14 -51.04
N ASP A 972 -15.78 -18.30 -51.69
CA ASP A 972 -16.76 -17.22 -51.82
C ASP A 972 -17.56 -17.07 -50.53
N GLN A 973 -17.97 -18.20 -49.95
CA GLN A 973 -18.59 -18.22 -48.63
C GLN A 973 -17.64 -17.72 -47.54
N ALA A 974 -16.36 -18.07 -47.62
CA ALA A 974 -15.33 -17.56 -46.71
C ALA A 974 -15.22 -16.03 -46.78
N ARG A 975 -15.16 -15.45 -47.99
CA ARG A 975 -15.12 -14.00 -48.18
C ARG A 975 -16.37 -13.31 -47.62
N LEU A 976 -17.55 -13.85 -47.93
CA LEU A 976 -18.82 -13.30 -47.44
C LEU A 976 -18.90 -13.32 -45.91
N ARG A 977 -18.65 -14.48 -45.29
CA ARG A 977 -18.69 -14.66 -43.83
C ARG A 977 -17.70 -13.72 -43.12
N CYS A 978 -16.51 -13.57 -43.69
CA CYS A 978 -15.49 -12.65 -43.18
C CYS A 978 -15.98 -11.20 -43.20
N SER A 979 -16.51 -10.73 -44.34
CA SER A 979 -17.06 -9.39 -44.49
C SER A 979 -18.22 -9.10 -43.52
N GLU A 980 -19.19 -10.02 -43.41
CA GLU A 980 -20.30 -9.90 -42.45
C GLU A 980 -19.79 -9.78 -41.01
N THR A 981 -18.75 -10.55 -40.66
CA THR A 981 -18.21 -10.56 -39.29
C THR A 981 -17.44 -9.26 -38.97
N VAL A 982 -16.70 -8.72 -39.92
CA VAL A 982 -16.02 -7.41 -39.77
C VAL A 982 -17.05 -6.28 -39.61
N GLU A 983 -18.14 -6.30 -40.38
CA GLU A 983 -19.24 -5.34 -40.24
C GLU A 983 -19.95 -5.46 -38.88
N MET A 984 -20.21 -6.69 -38.44
CA MET A 984 -20.74 -6.94 -37.10
C MET A 984 -19.81 -6.37 -36.02
N ALA A 985 -18.51 -6.67 -36.07
CA ALA A 985 -17.54 -6.17 -35.09
C ALA A 985 -17.48 -4.63 -35.07
N ARG A 986 -17.59 -3.98 -36.23
CA ARG A 986 -17.69 -2.51 -36.34
C ARG A 986 -18.93 -1.95 -35.65
N SER A 987 -20.08 -2.63 -35.77
CA SER A 987 -21.36 -2.18 -35.19
C SER A 987 -21.43 -2.30 -33.66
N LEU A 988 -20.58 -3.14 -33.08
CA LEU A 988 -20.58 -3.44 -31.64
C LEU A 988 -19.83 -2.39 -30.79
N ASP A 989 -19.14 -1.44 -31.40
CA ASP A 989 -18.36 -0.39 -30.72
C ASP A 989 -17.38 -0.94 -29.66
N HIS A 990 -16.83 -2.13 -29.90
CA HIS A 990 -15.81 -2.75 -29.07
C HIS A 990 -14.47 -2.83 -29.83
N PRO A 991 -13.53 -1.88 -29.61
CA PRO A 991 -12.32 -1.74 -30.42
C PRO A 991 -11.44 -3.00 -30.49
N TYR A 992 -11.32 -3.74 -29.38
CA TYR A 992 -10.49 -4.94 -29.35
C TYR A 992 -11.04 -6.04 -30.27
N SER A 993 -12.34 -6.33 -30.21
CA SER A 993 -12.98 -7.31 -31.10
C SER A 993 -12.94 -6.86 -32.56
N TYR A 994 -12.96 -5.55 -32.83
CA TYR A 994 -12.81 -5.03 -34.19
C TYR A 994 -11.38 -5.20 -34.72
N CYS A 995 -10.35 -4.87 -33.93
CA CYS A 995 -8.96 -5.15 -34.28
C CYS A 995 -8.71 -6.64 -34.52
N PHE A 996 -9.27 -7.51 -33.67
CA PHE A 996 -9.22 -8.97 -33.87
C PHE A 996 -9.81 -9.36 -35.23
N ALA A 997 -11.01 -8.87 -35.55
CA ALA A 997 -11.70 -9.20 -36.79
C ALA A 997 -10.93 -8.73 -38.03
N LEU A 998 -10.42 -7.49 -38.03
CA LEU A 998 -9.62 -6.94 -39.13
C LEU A 998 -8.31 -7.70 -39.33
N SER A 999 -7.60 -7.99 -38.24
CA SER A 999 -6.34 -8.75 -38.26
C SER A 999 -6.53 -10.13 -38.88
N CYS A 1000 -7.59 -10.82 -38.47
CA CYS A 1000 -7.88 -12.15 -38.96
C CYS A 1000 -8.45 -12.14 -40.40
N ALA A 1001 -9.19 -11.10 -40.76
CA ALA A 1001 -9.61 -10.87 -42.14
C ALA A 1001 -8.38 -10.69 -43.04
N ALA A 1002 -7.35 -9.95 -42.61
CA ALA A 1002 -6.10 -9.79 -43.36
C ALA A 1002 -5.40 -11.15 -43.61
N ILE A 1003 -5.45 -12.09 -42.66
CA ILE A 1003 -4.93 -13.45 -42.84
C ILE A 1003 -5.71 -14.21 -43.93
N LEU A 1004 -7.05 -14.11 -43.95
CA LEU A 1004 -7.84 -14.74 -45.02
C LEU A 1004 -7.50 -14.12 -46.39
N ARG A 1005 -7.39 -12.79 -46.47
CA ARG A 1005 -7.02 -12.07 -47.70
C ARG A 1005 -5.63 -12.45 -48.18
N ARG A 1006 -4.69 -12.70 -47.26
CA ARG A 1006 -3.36 -13.26 -47.53
C ARG A 1006 -3.46 -14.62 -48.20
N TRP A 1007 -4.26 -15.53 -47.63
CA TRP A 1007 -4.49 -16.84 -48.23
C TRP A 1007 -5.16 -16.73 -49.60
N LEU A 1008 -6.03 -15.77 -49.85
CA LEU A 1008 -6.62 -15.56 -51.18
C LEU A 1008 -5.64 -14.91 -52.18
N GLY A 1009 -4.49 -14.43 -51.72
CA GLY A 1009 -3.49 -13.72 -52.53
C GLY A 1009 -3.86 -12.27 -52.85
N GLU A 1010 -4.75 -11.66 -52.07
CA GLU A 1010 -5.30 -10.32 -52.29
C GLU A 1010 -4.43 -9.25 -51.60
N THR A 1011 -3.19 -9.08 -52.05
CA THR A 1011 -2.15 -8.24 -51.40
C THR A 1011 -2.61 -6.81 -51.07
N ALA A 1012 -3.33 -6.14 -51.97
CA ALA A 1012 -3.84 -4.79 -51.73
C ALA A 1012 -4.87 -4.73 -50.59
N GLN A 1013 -5.72 -5.75 -50.44
CA GLN A 1013 -6.69 -5.82 -49.35
C GLN A 1013 -6.03 -6.14 -48.02
N VAL A 1014 -4.97 -6.96 -48.02
CA VAL A 1014 -4.14 -7.20 -46.83
C VAL A 1014 -3.56 -5.88 -46.31
N ALA A 1015 -2.97 -5.08 -47.19
CA ALA A 1015 -2.43 -3.77 -46.82
C ALA A 1015 -3.50 -2.84 -46.24
N ALA A 1016 -4.68 -2.75 -46.88
CA ALA A 1016 -5.76 -1.89 -46.41
C ALA A 1016 -6.27 -2.27 -45.00
N LEU A 1017 -6.56 -3.55 -44.77
CA LEU A 1017 -7.01 -4.06 -43.47
C LEU A 1017 -5.94 -3.92 -42.40
N ALA A 1018 -4.68 -4.17 -42.75
CA ALA A 1018 -3.56 -4.04 -41.81
C ALA A 1018 -3.29 -2.58 -41.45
N GLN A 1019 -3.43 -1.64 -42.38
CA GLN A 1019 -3.32 -0.21 -42.11
C GLN A 1019 -4.41 0.27 -41.14
N GLU A 1020 -5.66 -0.16 -41.36
CA GLU A 1020 -6.78 0.14 -40.48
C GLU A 1020 -6.58 -0.47 -39.08
N THR A 1021 -6.14 -1.73 -39.04
CA THR A 1021 -5.78 -2.41 -37.78
C THR A 1021 -4.68 -1.66 -37.06
N LEU A 1022 -3.61 -1.26 -37.75
CA LEU A 1022 -2.48 -0.55 -37.15
C LEU A 1022 -2.92 0.80 -36.57
N GLN A 1023 -3.75 1.55 -37.29
CA GLN A 1023 -4.26 2.84 -36.82
C GLN A 1023 -5.09 2.68 -35.55
N LEU A 1024 -6.03 1.72 -35.53
CA LEU A 1024 -6.84 1.43 -34.35
C LEU A 1024 -5.99 0.89 -33.20
N ALA A 1025 -5.10 -0.05 -33.49
CA ALA A 1025 -4.23 -0.65 -32.49
C ALA A 1025 -3.21 0.34 -31.94
N GLN A 1026 -2.81 1.38 -32.68
CA GLN A 1026 -2.02 2.50 -32.16
C GLN A 1026 -2.89 3.46 -31.33
N GLN A 1027 -4.09 3.80 -31.81
CA GLN A 1027 -5.04 4.67 -31.10
C GLN A 1027 -5.40 4.11 -29.71
N TYR A 1028 -5.64 2.80 -29.63
CA TYR A 1028 -5.99 2.10 -28.41
C TYR A 1028 -4.80 1.34 -27.81
N GLU A 1029 -3.58 1.57 -28.31
CA GLU A 1029 -2.30 0.94 -27.96
C GLU A 1029 -2.38 -0.55 -27.58
N PHE A 1030 -3.01 -1.34 -28.45
CA PHE A 1030 -3.05 -2.80 -28.38
C PHE A 1030 -1.79 -3.39 -29.02
N SER A 1031 -0.75 -3.64 -28.21
CA SER A 1031 0.57 -4.12 -28.66
C SER A 1031 0.50 -5.37 -29.55
N LEU A 1032 -0.31 -6.36 -29.17
CA LEU A 1032 -0.53 -7.57 -29.97
C LEU A 1032 -1.04 -7.23 -31.38
N TRP A 1033 -2.10 -6.43 -31.47
CA TRP A 1033 -2.71 -6.08 -32.77
C TRP A 1033 -1.82 -5.16 -33.60
N GLN A 1034 -0.97 -4.34 -32.98
CA GLN A 1034 0.07 -3.60 -33.70
C GLN A 1034 1.07 -4.57 -34.34
N ALA A 1035 1.55 -5.57 -33.60
CA ALA A 1035 2.49 -6.54 -34.13
C ALA A 1035 1.87 -7.35 -35.28
N VAL A 1036 0.62 -7.81 -35.13
CA VAL A 1036 -0.11 -8.53 -36.19
C VAL A 1036 -0.30 -7.65 -37.44
N ALA A 1037 -0.63 -6.37 -37.26
CA ALA A 1037 -0.77 -5.43 -38.37
C ALA A 1037 0.56 -5.19 -39.09
N VAL A 1038 1.66 -4.99 -38.35
CA VAL A 1038 3.01 -4.85 -38.91
C VAL A 1038 3.44 -6.10 -39.66
N MET A 1039 3.14 -7.30 -39.14
CA MET A 1039 3.38 -8.56 -39.85
C MET A 1039 2.63 -8.61 -41.19
N ALA A 1040 1.34 -8.25 -41.21
CA ALA A 1040 0.53 -8.26 -42.43
C ALA A 1040 1.00 -7.22 -43.46
N LEU A 1041 1.41 -6.03 -43.01
CA LEU A 1041 2.05 -5.01 -43.85
C LEU A 1041 3.40 -5.48 -44.40
N GLY A 1042 4.24 -6.11 -43.56
CA GLY A 1042 5.53 -6.66 -43.94
C GLY A 1042 5.40 -7.73 -45.02
N TRP A 1043 4.46 -8.66 -44.85
CA TRP A 1043 4.13 -9.63 -45.89
C TRP A 1043 3.68 -8.98 -47.19
N SER A 1044 2.74 -8.02 -47.11
CA SER A 1044 2.23 -7.33 -48.30
C SER A 1044 3.35 -6.63 -49.07
N THR A 1045 4.23 -5.93 -48.36
CA THR A 1045 5.41 -5.24 -48.90
C THR A 1045 6.38 -6.21 -49.56
N ALA A 1046 6.69 -7.34 -48.89
CA ALA A 1046 7.55 -8.39 -49.45
C ALA A 1046 6.97 -9.00 -50.73
N MET A 1047 5.67 -9.26 -50.77
CA MET A 1047 5.00 -9.82 -51.96
C MET A 1047 5.01 -8.87 -53.16
N GLN A 1048 5.04 -7.56 -52.93
CA GLN A 1048 5.22 -6.53 -53.96
C GLN A 1048 6.67 -6.45 -54.48
N GLY A 1049 7.62 -7.14 -53.84
CA GLY A 1049 9.02 -7.22 -54.25
C GLY A 1049 9.96 -6.30 -53.46
N GLU A 1050 9.46 -5.63 -52.42
CA GLU A 1050 10.24 -4.72 -51.59
C GLU A 1050 10.86 -5.44 -50.38
N ARG A 1051 12.19 -5.42 -50.27
CA ARG A 1051 12.92 -6.16 -49.21
C ARG A 1051 12.64 -5.66 -47.79
N ALA A 1052 12.23 -4.40 -47.63
CA ALA A 1052 11.86 -3.83 -46.32
C ALA A 1052 10.76 -4.65 -45.61
N GLY A 1053 9.95 -5.40 -46.36
CA GLY A 1053 8.96 -6.32 -45.79
C GLY A 1053 9.54 -7.43 -44.92
N LEU A 1054 10.76 -7.90 -45.20
CA LEU A 1054 11.43 -8.94 -44.37
C LEU A 1054 11.78 -8.40 -42.97
N GLU A 1055 12.33 -7.19 -42.88
CA GLU A 1055 12.67 -6.55 -41.61
C GLU A 1055 11.42 -6.31 -40.75
N GLN A 1056 10.31 -5.92 -41.38
CA GLN A 1056 9.01 -5.75 -40.70
C GLN A 1056 8.48 -7.07 -40.14
N LEU A 1057 8.64 -8.18 -40.88
CA LEU A 1057 8.21 -9.51 -40.45
C LEU A 1057 9.04 -10.01 -39.26
N ASP A 1058 10.36 -9.84 -39.29
CA ASP A 1058 11.25 -10.26 -38.19
C ASP A 1058 10.91 -9.54 -36.88
N ALA A 1059 10.70 -8.22 -36.94
CA ALA A 1059 10.32 -7.41 -35.78
C ALA A 1059 8.95 -7.83 -35.23
N ALA A 1060 7.98 -8.09 -36.11
CA ALA A 1060 6.63 -8.48 -35.70
C ALA A 1060 6.61 -9.86 -35.03
N ILE A 1061 7.30 -10.86 -35.57
CA ILE A 1061 7.36 -12.21 -35.01
C ILE A 1061 7.96 -12.21 -33.60
N HIS A 1062 9.01 -11.43 -33.37
CA HIS A 1062 9.63 -11.31 -32.05
C HIS A 1062 8.65 -10.74 -31.01
N ALA A 1063 7.92 -9.69 -31.37
CA ALA A 1063 6.89 -9.10 -30.51
C ALA A 1063 5.74 -10.09 -30.23
N MET A 1064 5.33 -10.86 -31.24
CA MET A 1064 4.19 -11.77 -31.13
C MET A 1064 4.48 -13.02 -30.29
N ARG A 1065 5.70 -13.57 -30.37
CA ARG A 1065 6.14 -14.70 -29.51
C ARG A 1065 6.06 -14.37 -28.02
N SER A 1066 6.19 -13.10 -27.66
CA SER A 1066 6.08 -12.66 -26.26
C SER A 1066 4.63 -12.49 -25.80
N ALA A 1067 3.67 -12.38 -26.72
CA ALA A 1067 2.28 -12.01 -26.42
C ALA A 1067 1.25 -13.11 -26.73
N MET A 1068 1.51 -13.97 -27.71
CA MET A 1068 0.57 -15.00 -28.18
C MET A 1068 1.30 -16.19 -28.80
N ASP A 1069 2.01 -16.95 -27.96
CA ASP A 1069 2.84 -18.07 -28.42
C ASP A 1069 2.01 -19.27 -28.93
N SER A 1070 0.82 -19.54 -28.38
CA SER A 1070 -0.10 -20.62 -28.81
C SER A 1070 -0.36 -20.67 -30.31
N ALA A 1071 -0.48 -19.53 -30.98
CA ALA A 1071 -0.84 -19.43 -32.40
C ALA A 1071 0.36 -19.13 -33.32
N ALA A 1072 1.59 -19.41 -32.88
CA ALA A 1072 2.83 -19.04 -33.57
C ALA A 1072 2.86 -19.46 -35.06
N VAL A 1073 2.33 -20.64 -35.40
CA VAL A 1073 2.37 -21.19 -36.78
C VAL A 1073 1.71 -20.28 -37.81
N ILE A 1074 0.56 -19.67 -37.49
CA ILE A 1074 -0.14 -18.73 -38.39
C ILE A 1074 0.75 -17.53 -38.75
N PHE A 1075 1.62 -17.13 -37.83
CA PHE A 1075 2.42 -15.91 -37.92
C PHE A 1075 3.83 -16.15 -38.48
N LEU A 1076 4.32 -17.39 -38.47
CA LEU A 1076 5.57 -17.77 -39.13
C LEU A 1076 5.41 -17.98 -40.63
N ALA A 1077 4.24 -18.46 -41.08
CA ALA A 1077 3.98 -18.72 -42.51
C ALA A 1077 4.23 -17.49 -43.44
N PRO A 1078 3.84 -16.25 -43.08
CA PRO A 1078 4.16 -15.07 -43.87
C PRO A 1078 5.66 -14.84 -44.10
N GLN A 1079 6.50 -15.10 -43.09
CA GLN A 1079 7.95 -14.96 -43.19
C GLN A 1079 8.57 -16.00 -44.13
N ILE A 1080 8.10 -17.26 -44.03
CA ILE A 1080 8.49 -18.34 -44.94
C ILE A 1080 8.18 -17.97 -46.39
N GLU A 1081 6.96 -17.51 -46.66
CA GLU A 1081 6.53 -17.08 -47.99
C GLU A 1081 7.37 -15.91 -48.52
N ALA A 1082 7.71 -14.95 -47.66
CA ALA A 1082 8.56 -13.81 -48.01
C ALA A 1082 10.00 -14.25 -48.35
N HIS A 1083 10.61 -15.15 -47.57
CA HIS A 1083 11.94 -15.69 -47.90
C HIS A 1083 11.94 -16.45 -49.24
N LEU A 1084 10.93 -17.28 -49.49
CA LEU A 1084 10.79 -17.97 -50.78
C LEU A 1084 10.64 -16.98 -51.95
N ARG A 1085 9.87 -15.90 -51.77
CA ARG A 1085 9.69 -14.84 -52.78
C ARG A 1085 11.01 -14.21 -53.23
N PHE A 1086 11.98 -14.09 -52.32
CA PHE A 1086 13.31 -13.53 -52.59
C PHE A 1086 14.39 -14.58 -52.89
N GLY A 1087 14.02 -15.86 -53.03
CA GLY A 1087 14.96 -16.95 -53.31
C GLY A 1087 15.87 -17.33 -52.13
N GLN A 1088 15.52 -16.94 -50.90
CA GLN A 1088 16.25 -17.28 -49.68
C GLN A 1088 15.85 -18.67 -49.18
N HIS A 1089 16.05 -19.68 -50.03
CA HIS A 1089 15.52 -21.04 -49.84
C HIS A 1089 16.02 -21.73 -48.56
N ALA A 1090 17.30 -21.57 -48.22
CA ALA A 1090 17.86 -22.14 -46.99
C ALA A 1090 17.25 -21.54 -45.71
N THR A 1091 17.05 -20.22 -45.69
CA THR A 1091 16.40 -19.52 -44.57
C THR A 1091 14.92 -19.90 -44.47
N ALA A 1092 14.22 -19.98 -45.60
CA ALA A 1092 12.84 -20.45 -45.63
C ALA A 1092 12.72 -21.89 -45.10
N LEU A 1093 13.64 -22.79 -45.49
CA LEU A 1093 13.66 -24.17 -45.02
C LEU A 1093 13.83 -24.25 -43.49
N ALA A 1094 14.78 -23.50 -42.93
CA ALA A 1094 15.00 -23.44 -41.48
C ALA A 1094 13.75 -22.93 -40.74
N ALA A 1095 13.11 -21.87 -41.26
CA ALA A 1095 11.88 -21.33 -40.68
C ALA A 1095 10.69 -22.31 -40.76
N VAL A 1096 10.58 -23.08 -41.85
CA VAL A 1096 9.56 -24.14 -41.99
C VAL A 1096 9.81 -25.27 -41.00
N GLU A 1097 11.04 -25.70 -40.80
CA GLU A 1097 11.38 -26.76 -39.83
C GLU A 1097 11.06 -26.34 -38.40
N GLN A 1098 11.32 -25.08 -38.07
CA GLN A 1098 10.90 -24.50 -36.81
C GLN A 1098 9.37 -24.51 -36.67
N ALA A 1099 8.64 -24.04 -37.69
CA ALA A 1099 7.17 -24.00 -37.66
C ALA A 1099 6.56 -25.40 -37.54
N LEU A 1100 7.14 -26.41 -38.18
CA LEU A 1100 6.71 -27.81 -38.06
C LEU A 1100 6.99 -28.38 -36.66
N ALA A 1101 8.13 -28.06 -36.05
CA ALA A 1101 8.44 -28.48 -34.69
C ALA A 1101 7.48 -27.85 -33.66
N GLU A 1102 7.15 -26.56 -33.83
CA GLU A 1102 6.16 -25.87 -32.99
C GLU A 1102 4.75 -26.43 -33.17
N ALA A 1103 4.37 -26.73 -34.43
CA ALA A 1103 3.10 -27.37 -34.75
C ALA A 1103 2.96 -28.74 -34.06
N ASP A 1104 4.01 -29.57 -34.10
CA ASP A 1104 4.02 -30.88 -33.44
C ASP A 1104 3.93 -30.74 -31.91
N ALA A 1105 4.75 -29.86 -31.32
CA ALA A 1105 4.78 -29.63 -29.88
C ALA A 1105 3.41 -29.19 -29.31
N LYS A 1106 2.69 -28.33 -30.04
CA LYS A 1106 1.39 -27.79 -29.62
C LYS A 1106 0.19 -28.57 -30.15
N SER A 1107 0.43 -29.60 -30.97
CA SER A 1107 -0.62 -30.27 -31.75
C SER A 1107 -1.41 -29.33 -32.66
N ASP A 1108 -0.78 -28.25 -33.14
CA ASP A 1108 -1.37 -27.35 -34.12
C ASP A 1108 -1.29 -27.99 -35.52
N CYS A 1109 -2.39 -28.58 -35.97
CA CYS A 1109 -2.45 -29.36 -37.19
C CYS A 1109 -3.03 -28.58 -38.38
N HIS A 1110 -3.70 -27.44 -38.17
CA HIS A 1110 -4.57 -26.81 -39.19
C HIS A 1110 -3.85 -26.43 -40.49
N PHE A 1111 -2.56 -26.07 -40.41
CA PHE A 1111 -1.78 -25.54 -41.53
C PHE A 1111 -0.58 -26.41 -41.93
N VAL A 1112 -0.42 -27.59 -41.31
CA VAL A 1112 0.75 -28.46 -41.50
C VAL A 1112 0.91 -28.89 -42.96
N ALA A 1113 -0.19 -29.13 -43.69
CA ALA A 1113 -0.13 -29.44 -45.12
C ALA A 1113 0.55 -28.32 -45.93
N GLU A 1114 0.26 -27.05 -45.63
CA GLU A 1114 0.88 -25.92 -46.31
C GLU A 1114 2.36 -25.78 -45.92
N LEU A 1115 2.71 -26.02 -44.65
CA LEU A 1115 4.12 -26.03 -44.22
C LEU A 1115 4.95 -27.08 -44.97
N TYR A 1116 4.44 -28.30 -45.16
CA TYR A 1116 5.11 -29.30 -45.99
C TYR A 1116 5.21 -28.87 -47.46
N ARG A 1117 4.19 -28.21 -48.01
CA ARG A 1117 4.27 -27.66 -49.36
C ARG A 1117 5.36 -26.60 -49.45
N LEU A 1118 5.42 -25.65 -48.52
CA LEU A 1118 6.45 -24.61 -48.46
C LEU A 1118 7.85 -25.21 -48.23
N LYS A 1119 7.97 -26.31 -47.47
CA LYS A 1119 9.20 -27.10 -47.35
C LYS A 1119 9.66 -27.60 -48.71
N GLY A 1120 8.73 -28.19 -49.47
CA GLY A 1120 8.99 -28.68 -50.82
C GLY A 1120 9.47 -27.59 -51.78
N GLU A 1121 8.84 -26.41 -51.75
CA GLU A 1121 9.28 -25.24 -52.54
C GLU A 1121 10.71 -24.79 -52.19
N GLY A 1122 11.04 -24.77 -50.89
CA GLY A 1122 12.39 -24.45 -50.42
C GLY A 1122 13.43 -25.48 -50.88
N LEU A 1123 13.14 -26.77 -50.72
CA LEU A 1123 14.01 -27.88 -51.14
C LEU A 1123 14.23 -27.89 -52.65
N LEU A 1124 13.16 -27.64 -53.43
CA LEU A 1124 13.24 -27.55 -54.88
C LEU A 1124 14.14 -26.40 -55.34
N GLY A 1125 14.04 -25.24 -54.68
CA GLY A 1125 14.93 -24.09 -54.92
C GLY A 1125 16.40 -24.35 -54.56
N LEU A 1126 16.68 -25.33 -53.70
CA LEU A 1126 18.04 -25.81 -53.37
C LEU A 1126 18.50 -26.96 -54.28
N GLY A 1127 17.67 -27.42 -55.22
CA GLY A 1127 17.97 -28.54 -56.12
C GLY A 1127 17.76 -29.93 -55.50
N GLN A 1128 17.12 -30.03 -54.34
CA GLN A 1128 16.80 -31.29 -53.66
C GLN A 1128 15.42 -31.80 -54.14
N VAL A 1129 15.42 -32.33 -55.36
CA VAL A 1129 14.19 -32.64 -56.12
C VAL A 1129 13.39 -33.79 -55.50
N ASP A 1130 14.05 -34.86 -55.08
CA ASP A 1130 13.38 -36.06 -54.55
C ASP A 1130 12.74 -35.77 -53.19
N GLU A 1131 13.44 -35.03 -52.32
CA GLU A 1131 12.92 -34.58 -51.03
C GLU A 1131 11.76 -33.58 -51.20
N ALA A 1132 11.82 -32.71 -52.22
CA ALA A 1132 10.73 -31.80 -52.56
C ALA A 1132 9.47 -32.55 -53.00
N GLU A 1133 9.62 -33.55 -53.88
CA GLU A 1133 8.51 -34.41 -54.32
C GLU A 1133 7.85 -35.11 -53.13
N ALA A 1134 8.65 -35.69 -52.22
CA ALA A 1134 8.16 -36.33 -51.01
C ALA A 1134 7.38 -35.34 -50.10
N CYS A 1135 7.86 -34.10 -49.97
CA CYS A 1135 7.17 -33.06 -49.21
C CYS A 1135 5.81 -32.69 -49.83
N PHE A 1136 5.71 -32.56 -51.16
CA PHE A 1136 4.44 -32.27 -51.83
C PHE A 1136 3.44 -33.43 -51.72
N GLN A 1137 3.91 -34.68 -51.81
CA GLN A 1137 3.07 -35.87 -51.58
C GLN A 1137 2.57 -35.95 -50.13
N GLN A 1138 3.42 -35.59 -49.16
CA GLN A 1138 3.03 -35.51 -47.77
C GLN A 1138 1.97 -34.40 -47.54
N ALA A 1139 2.15 -33.23 -48.16
CA ALA A 1139 1.16 -32.15 -48.12
C ALA A 1139 -0.21 -32.59 -48.68
N LEU A 1140 -0.24 -33.33 -49.80
CA LEU A 1140 -1.46 -33.92 -50.35
C LEU A 1140 -2.10 -34.94 -49.41
N THR A 1141 -1.30 -35.80 -48.78
CA THR A 1141 -1.80 -36.81 -47.85
C THR A 1141 -2.47 -36.17 -46.64
N ILE A 1142 -1.83 -35.15 -46.06
CA ILE A 1142 -2.35 -34.43 -44.88
C ILE A 1142 -3.61 -33.63 -45.23
N SER A 1143 -3.58 -32.86 -46.32
CA SER A 1143 -4.73 -32.05 -46.75
C SER A 1143 -5.97 -32.90 -47.04
N ARG A 1144 -5.82 -34.05 -47.71
CA ARG A 1144 -6.91 -35.02 -47.95
C ARG A 1144 -7.47 -35.57 -46.64
N ARG A 1145 -6.62 -35.96 -45.70
CA ARG A 1145 -7.04 -36.45 -44.38
C ARG A 1145 -7.86 -35.42 -43.61
N GLN A 1146 -7.50 -34.14 -43.72
CA GLN A 1146 -8.19 -33.02 -43.06
C GLN A 1146 -9.42 -32.52 -43.85
N ALA A 1147 -9.64 -33.02 -45.08
CA ALA A 1147 -10.56 -32.43 -46.04
C ALA A 1147 -10.28 -30.92 -46.30
N ALA A 1148 -9.00 -30.53 -46.27
CA ALA A 1148 -8.53 -29.17 -46.50
C ALA A 1148 -8.30 -28.91 -48.00
N LYS A 1149 -9.39 -28.86 -48.77
CA LYS A 1149 -9.40 -28.79 -50.24
C LYS A 1149 -8.59 -27.64 -50.83
N SER A 1150 -8.58 -26.46 -50.21
CA SER A 1150 -7.77 -25.33 -50.70
C SER A 1150 -6.28 -25.59 -50.58
N LEU A 1151 -5.84 -26.28 -49.52
CA LEU A 1151 -4.45 -26.69 -49.37
C LEU A 1151 -4.11 -27.88 -50.29
N GLU A 1152 -5.06 -28.79 -50.51
CA GLU A 1152 -4.92 -29.88 -51.48
C GLU A 1152 -4.67 -29.33 -52.89
N LEU A 1153 -5.42 -28.30 -53.31
CA LEU A 1153 -5.23 -27.64 -54.61
C LEU A 1153 -3.81 -27.09 -54.76
N ARG A 1154 -3.31 -26.39 -53.73
CA ARG A 1154 -1.94 -25.84 -53.77
C ARG A 1154 -0.88 -26.92 -53.85
N ALA A 1155 -0.99 -27.96 -53.04
CA ALA A 1155 -0.05 -29.07 -53.05
C ALA A 1155 -0.08 -29.82 -54.40
N ALA A 1156 -1.27 -30.03 -54.96
CA ALA A 1156 -1.45 -30.62 -56.29
C ALA A 1156 -0.82 -29.76 -57.39
N MET A 1157 -0.95 -28.43 -57.30
CA MET A 1157 -0.32 -27.51 -58.26
C MET A 1157 1.22 -27.58 -58.19
N SER A 1158 1.82 -27.49 -57.00
CA SER A 1158 3.29 -27.59 -56.85
C SER A 1158 3.83 -28.93 -57.36
N LEU A 1159 3.14 -30.03 -57.06
CA LEU A 1159 3.52 -31.36 -57.53
C LEU A 1159 3.35 -31.52 -59.05
N ALA A 1160 2.25 -31.00 -59.60
CA ALA A 1160 2.00 -31.02 -61.04
C ALA A 1160 3.03 -30.18 -61.81
N GLU A 1161 3.46 -29.04 -61.27
CA GLU A 1161 4.54 -28.23 -61.85
C GLU A 1161 5.87 -28.98 -61.86
N LEU A 1162 6.22 -29.64 -60.73
CA LEU A 1162 7.42 -30.46 -60.64
C LEU A 1162 7.43 -31.61 -61.65
N TRP A 1163 6.36 -32.41 -61.68
CA TRP A 1163 6.23 -33.55 -62.59
C TRP A 1163 6.19 -33.12 -64.05
N SER A 1164 5.54 -32.00 -64.36
CA SER A 1164 5.58 -31.42 -65.71
C SER A 1164 7.01 -31.05 -66.13
N GLY A 1165 7.77 -30.43 -65.22
CA GLY A 1165 9.20 -30.11 -65.44
C GLY A 1165 10.08 -31.34 -65.68
N GLN A 1166 9.70 -32.50 -65.13
CA GLN A 1166 10.36 -33.80 -65.35
C GLN A 1166 9.84 -34.56 -66.59
N GLY A 1167 8.87 -34.01 -67.34
CA GLY A 1167 8.23 -34.66 -68.48
C GLY A 1167 7.11 -35.65 -68.14
N ARG A 1168 6.73 -35.76 -66.86
CA ARG A 1168 5.66 -36.63 -66.32
C ARG A 1168 4.28 -35.96 -66.41
N GLN A 1169 3.90 -35.46 -67.58
CA GLN A 1169 2.69 -34.66 -67.75
C GLN A 1169 1.39 -35.41 -67.40
N ALA A 1170 1.29 -36.69 -67.73
CA ALA A 1170 0.10 -37.49 -67.44
C ALA A 1170 -0.18 -37.58 -65.92
N GLU A 1171 0.87 -37.73 -65.11
CA GLU A 1171 0.77 -37.75 -63.65
C GLU A 1171 0.39 -36.38 -63.09
N ALA A 1172 0.99 -35.32 -63.64
CA ALA A 1172 0.67 -33.93 -63.29
C ALA A 1172 -0.81 -33.59 -63.54
N ASP A 1173 -1.38 -34.03 -64.66
CA ASP A 1173 -2.80 -33.81 -64.94
C ASP A 1173 -3.70 -34.65 -64.03
N ALA A 1174 -3.31 -35.91 -63.77
CA ALA A 1174 -4.09 -36.84 -62.95
C ALA A 1174 -4.18 -36.38 -61.49
N VAL A 1175 -3.18 -35.65 -60.99
CA VAL A 1175 -3.21 -35.10 -59.63
C VAL A 1175 -3.98 -33.78 -59.54
N LEU A 1176 -3.87 -32.88 -60.53
CA LEU A 1176 -4.47 -31.54 -60.44
C LEU A 1176 -5.92 -31.48 -60.91
N ALA A 1177 -6.27 -32.16 -62.03
CA ALA A 1177 -7.60 -32.03 -62.64
C ALA A 1177 -8.76 -32.46 -61.70
N PRO A 1178 -8.66 -33.58 -60.95
CA PRO A 1178 -9.73 -33.98 -60.02
C PRO A 1178 -9.91 -32.99 -58.87
N VAL A 1179 -8.81 -32.40 -58.38
CA VAL A 1179 -8.86 -31.43 -57.28
C VAL A 1179 -9.51 -30.13 -57.74
N TYR A 1180 -9.10 -29.60 -58.90
CA TYR A 1180 -9.71 -28.42 -59.53
C TYR A 1180 -11.21 -28.62 -59.82
N GLY A 1181 -11.57 -29.77 -60.41
CA GLY A 1181 -12.96 -30.10 -60.72
C GLY A 1181 -13.87 -30.31 -59.51
N GLY A 1182 -13.30 -30.36 -58.30
CA GLY A 1182 -14.08 -30.42 -57.07
C GLY A 1182 -14.55 -29.06 -56.54
N PHE A 1183 -14.07 -27.94 -57.07
CA PHE A 1183 -14.51 -26.62 -56.61
C PHE A 1183 -15.77 -26.18 -57.36
N ASP A 1184 -16.75 -25.64 -56.63
CA ASP A 1184 -18.00 -25.11 -57.20
C ASP A 1184 -18.06 -23.57 -57.15
N GLU A 1185 -17.11 -22.92 -56.47
CA GLU A 1185 -17.06 -21.46 -56.25
C GLU A 1185 -15.62 -20.92 -56.20
N GLY A 1186 -15.45 -19.59 -56.27
CA GLY A 1186 -14.16 -18.90 -56.18
C GLY A 1186 -13.20 -19.02 -57.36
N PHE A 1187 -13.72 -19.28 -58.55
CA PHE A 1187 -12.91 -19.36 -59.78
C PHE A 1187 -12.20 -18.04 -60.15
N ASP A 1188 -12.51 -16.94 -59.47
CA ASP A 1188 -11.82 -15.65 -59.56
C ASP A 1188 -10.58 -15.55 -58.65
N THR A 1189 -10.40 -16.46 -57.69
CA THR A 1189 -9.25 -16.48 -56.78
C THR A 1189 -7.95 -16.82 -57.49
N ARG A 1190 -6.81 -16.39 -56.91
CA ARG A 1190 -5.48 -16.59 -57.49
C ARG A 1190 -5.20 -18.07 -57.80
N ASP A 1191 -5.43 -18.95 -56.83
CA ASP A 1191 -5.02 -20.34 -56.93
C ASP A 1191 -5.87 -21.10 -57.97
N LEU A 1192 -7.19 -20.89 -57.99
CA LEU A 1192 -8.07 -21.48 -59.01
C LEU A 1192 -7.82 -20.92 -60.41
N ARG A 1193 -7.51 -19.62 -60.55
CA ARG A 1193 -7.07 -19.05 -61.85
C ARG A 1193 -5.75 -19.66 -62.31
N ASN A 1194 -4.81 -19.93 -61.40
CA ASN A 1194 -3.53 -20.56 -61.72
C ASN A 1194 -3.73 -22.01 -62.19
N ALA A 1195 -4.50 -22.80 -61.45
CA ALA A 1195 -4.85 -24.17 -61.83
C ALA A 1195 -5.58 -24.21 -63.17
N GLN A 1196 -6.55 -23.32 -63.39
CA GLN A 1196 -7.26 -23.22 -64.68
C GLN A 1196 -6.32 -22.86 -65.83
N ARG A 1197 -5.43 -21.87 -65.65
CA ARG A 1197 -4.44 -21.51 -66.67
C ARG A 1197 -3.50 -22.66 -66.99
N TRP A 1198 -3.09 -23.42 -65.97
CA TRP A 1198 -2.24 -24.59 -66.14
C TRP A 1198 -2.97 -25.67 -66.97
N LEU A 1199 -4.20 -26.02 -66.61
CA LEU A 1199 -5.01 -27.02 -67.33
C LEU A 1199 -5.31 -26.57 -68.78
N ARG A 1200 -5.58 -25.27 -68.99
CA ARG A 1200 -5.87 -24.71 -70.34
C ARG A 1200 -4.67 -24.68 -71.27
N ARG A 1201 -3.43 -24.57 -70.77
CA ARG A 1201 -2.20 -24.62 -71.61
C ARG A 1201 -2.09 -25.92 -72.42
N LYS A 1202 -2.80 -26.98 -72.03
CA LYS A 1202 -2.81 -28.29 -72.69
C LYS A 1202 -3.94 -28.51 -73.70
N TYR A 1203 -5.15 -28.00 -73.44
CA TYR A 1203 -6.35 -28.40 -74.22
C TYR A 1203 -6.73 -27.50 -75.39
N GLY A 1204 -6.05 -26.36 -75.62
CA GLY A 1204 -6.56 -25.35 -76.54
C GLY A 1204 -7.98 -24.90 -76.13
N ALA A 1205 -8.70 -24.20 -77.00
CA ALA A 1205 -10.04 -23.66 -76.70
C ALA A 1205 -11.16 -24.72 -76.45
N ALA A 1206 -10.82 -26.01 -76.28
CA ALA A 1206 -11.78 -27.11 -76.16
C ALA A 1206 -12.14 -27.51 -74.71
N TRP A 1207 -11.89 -26.64 -73.72
CA TRP A 1207 -12.20 -26.90 -72.29
C TRP A 1207 -13.40 -26.09 -71.78
N THR A 1208 -14.26 -25.62 -72.68
CA THR A 1208 -15.57 -25.06 -72.35
C THR A 1208 -16.65 -25.98 -72.89
N ASP A 1209 -16.93 -27.05 -72.14
CA ASP A 1209 -18.25 -27.68 -72.04
C ASP A 1209 -18.37 -28.34 -70.66
#